data_AF-S0E2V6-F1
#
_entry.id   AF-S0E2V6-F1
#
_cell.length_a   1.000
_cell.length_b   1.000
_cell.length_c   1.000
_cell.angle_alpha   90.00
_cell.angle_beta   90.00
_cell.angle_gamma   90.00
#
_symmetry.space_group_name_H-M   'P 1'
#
loop_
_entity.id
_entity.type
_entity.pdbx_description
1 polymer ?
#
loop_
_entity_poly.entity_id
_entity_poly.type
_entity_poly.pdbx_seq_one_letter_code
_entity_poly.pdbx_strand_id
1 'polypeptide(L)'
;MGPQEFELRSVVTLTNDPDREPHRPRQSSSLAKDKQVVRYYKRSLWIFGFHLLILVLPWIFTCVLMIRPINEESYFNQAGSITPGDVNNWHRSRVALRSLTALSSVVGLPIVSGLLAHGAVVYTQRRSPAQKLSVLQLFALTDREWLDPRYLVKPPSKLQITERSLYLWLATFLILITAIQPPIQATLVRDEEINVLTCKGHPAAYRDCGSGACKFPFKDLNTQIIARDAEPIDLNFCPQDVVVMKTSQKLLGSTNSDIQINLWSDEVSLGESPNYYTDNRRTFDWYYQESSYGKGKRRYYASSVPNGTATGVYRHHAARMDSTANCYLTKSFPKQCKGDKPFAPSFTEEWLNVDICAEGSHDTVAWNRSRDKQEHNETLWLSMKWGIPGGQDSSGQFRNNDSYVLRCDSVSRRGWFQLPNNANGGKPGPFRDEWPSWRELKYEFNDYYINSPQWDQTFPGDRYPAAEIPDEELQKYRGKPSNTYQGPPVPGPLMTVALAMFGNSSFFQAARVADRDTYNQTIENICDNSLFPLLGMMPREYNLGWCSPSVRNRKHSLKMQDLIYYYFDGLKNEEATTQALEKAMLFANEALLTTAASLFEKRPIFYSPGTAVIKPKKDSAAVITVTVLICLQVMGLFALMWFILRAPTWTETLDADALAHIGSQLKEWGEPRPDMRQINGIVGVDEM
;
A
#
# COMPACT_ATOMS: atom_id res chain seq x y z
N MET A 1 29.89 -37.21 57.83
CA MET A 1 29.03 -36.26 58.59
C MET A 1 27.59 -36.60 58.22
N GLY A 2 26.73 -36.87 59.21
CA GLY A 2 25.43 -37.49 58.97
C GLY A 2 24.33 -36.50 58.55
N PRO A 3 23.23 -36.99 57.96
CA PRO A 3 22.00 -36.23 57.83
C PRO A 3 21.32 -36.10 59.20
N GLN A 4 20.94 -34.89 59.59
CA GLN A 4 20.05 -34.68 60.72
C GLN A 4 18.60 -34.65 60.22
N GLU A 5 17.83 -35.67 60.60
CA GLU A 5 16.38 -35.68 60.46
C GLU A 5 15.77 -34.74 61.52
N PHE A 6 14.89 -33.84 61.08
CA PHE A 6 14.11 -32.99 61.98
C PHE A 6 12.74 -33.63 62.22
N GLU A 7 12.59 -34.31 63.37
CA GLU A 7 11.28 -34.83 63.80
C GLU A 7 10.30 -33.70 64.14
N LEU A 8 9.10 -33.78 63.57
CA LEU A 8 7.95 -32.99 63.99
C LEU A 8 7.39 -33.55 65.30
N ARG A 9 7.63 -32.87 66.43
CA ARG A 9 7.00 -33.23 67.70
C ARG A 9 5.48 -33.06 67.63
N SER A 10 4.79 -34.17 67.85
CA SER A 10 3.34 -34.27 67.87
C SER A 10 2.70 -33.62 69.09
N VAL A 11 1.41 -33.29 68.95
CA VAL A 11 0.58 -32.64 69.96
C VAL A 11 0.41 -33.54 71.19
N VAL A 12 0.74 -33.01 72.37
CA VAL A 12 0.51 -33.71 73.65
C VAL A 12 -0.98 -33.65 73.99
N THR A 13 -1.63 -34.81 73.96
CA THR A 13 -2.98 -35.01 74.51
C THR A 13 -2.96 -34.95 76.03
N LEU A 14 -3.74 -34.05 76.63
CA LEU A 14 -3.96 -34.02 78.07
C LEU A 14 -4.77 -35.25 78.51
N THR A 15 -4.11 -36.18 79.20
CA THR A 15 -4.76 -37.27 79.93
C THR A 15 -5.21 -36.79 81.32
N ASN A 16 -6.40 -37.21 81.75
CA ASN A 16 -6.96 -36.88 83.06
C ASN A 16 -6.09 -37.44 84.20
N ASP A 17 -5.85 -36.62 85.22
CA ASP A 17 -5.30 -37.04 86.51
C ASP A 17 -6.31 -36.68 87.63
N PRO A 18 -6.98 -37.66 88.25
CA PRO A 18 -8.03 -37.41 89.24
C PRO A 18 -7.47 -37.46 90.66
N ASP A 19 -6.92 -36.34 91.14
CA ASP A 19 -6.91 -35.95 92.57
C ASP A 19 -6.18 -34.62 92.80
N ARG A 20 -6.86 -33.49 92.56
CA ARG A 20 -6.46 -32.18 93.09
C ARG A 20 -7.63 -31.20 93.11
N GLU A 21 -7.94 -30.66 94.29
CA GLU A 21 -8.98 -29.64 94.44
C GLU A 21 -8.65 -28.34 93.68
N PRO A 22 -9.66 -27.63 93.14
CA PRO A 22 -9.43 -26.60 92.14
C PRO A 22 -9.02 -25.26 92.74
N HIS A 23 -7.75 -24.86 92.53
CA HIS A 23 -7.37 -23.46 92.63
C HIS A 23 -8.04 -22.65 91.51
N ARG A 24 -9.18 -22.03 91.86
CA ARG A 24 -9.94 -21.06 91.05
C ARG A 24 -9.01 -20.03 90.40
N PRO A 25 -8.79 -20.05 89.06
CA PRO A 25 -8.00 -19.02 88.40
C PRO A 25 -8.72 -17.67 88.54
N ARG A 26 -7.98 -16.64 88.97
CA ARG A 26 -8.51 -15.28 89.07
C ARG A 26 -8.98 -14.82 87.69
N GLN A 27 -10.25 -14.41 87.61
CA GLN A 27 -10.71 -13.51 86.56
C GLN A 27 -9.95 -12.18 86.71
N SER A 28 -8.86 -12.01 85.95
CA SER A 28 -8.27 -10.69 85.72
C SER A 28 -9.14 -9.94 84.71
N SER A 29 -10.21 -9.33 85.22
CA SER A 29 -11.02 -8.37 84.48
C SER A 29 -10.22 -7.08 84.25
N SER A 30 -9.32 -7.10 83.27
CA SER A 30 -8.65 -5.93 82.74
C SER A 30 -8.82 -5.90 81.23
N LEU A 31 -10.05 -5.63 80.80
CA LEU A 31 -10.36 -5.31 79.41
C LEU A 31 -9.70 -3.97 79.08
N ALA A 32 -8.45 -4.03 78.63
CA ALA A 32 -7.78 -2.86 78.09
C ALA A 32 -8.56 -2.40 76.86
N LYS A 33 -9.31 -1.29 76.99
CA LYS A 33 -9.85 -0.52 75.87
C LYS A 33 -8.69 0.11 75.11
N ASP A 34 -7.95 -0.71 74.38
CA ASP A 34 -6.98 -0.21 73.42
C ASP A 34 -7.76 0.39 72.26
N LYS A 35 -7.57 1.69 72.01
CA LYS A 35 -8.32 2.42 70.99
C LYS A 35 -7.86 1.92 69.62
N GLN A 36 -8.62 1.02 69.01
CA GLN A 36 -8.37 0.59 67.63
C GLN A 36 -8.39 1.82 66.71
N VAL A 37 -7.20 2.24 66.30
CA VAL A 37 -7.03 3.45 65.48
C VAL A 37 -7.66 3.22 64.13
N VAL A 38 -8.72 3.95 63.85
CA VAL A 38 -9.32 4.09 62.51
C VAL A 38 -8.23 4.43 61.49
N ARG A 39 -7.95 3.50 60.56
CA ARG A 39 -6.92 3.66 59.52
C ARG A 39 -7.55 3.91 58.16
N TYR A 40 -7.15 5.01 57.52
CA TYR A 40 -7.42 5.22 56.09
C TYR A 40 -6.42 4.43 55.23
N TYR A 41 -6.92 3.73 54.20
CA TYR A 41 -6.15 2.86 53.30
C TYR A 41 -5.20 3.60 52.34
N LYS A 42 -4.18 4.29 52.89
CA LYS A 42 -3.10 4.87 52.07
C LYS A 42 -2.38 3.80 51.23
N ARG A 43 -2.19 2.58 51.77
CA ARG A 43 -1.60 1.44 51.04
C ARG A 43 -2.43 1.01 49.83
N SER A 44 -3.74 0.83 49.98
CA SER A 44 -4.60 0.38 48.88
C SER A 44 -4.72 1.43 47.78
N LEU A 45 -4.62 2.73 48.11
CA LEU A 45 -4.51 3.82 47.12
C LEU A 45 -3.23 3.68 46.27
N TRP A 46 -2.08 3.39 46.89
CA TRP A 46 -0.82 3.15 46.17
C TRP A 46 -0.88 1.89 45.29
N ILE A 47 -1.47 0.81 45.79
CA ILE A 47 -1.65 -0.45 45.03
C ILE A 47 -2.58 -0.23 43.83
N PHE A 48 -3.71 0.47 44.03
CA PHE A 48 -4.63 0.87 42.96
C PHE A 48 -3.93 1.75 41.91
N GLY A 49 -3.20 2.80 42.35
CA GLY A 49 -2.49 3.70 41.44
C GLY A 49 -1.40 3.00 40.62
N PHE A 50 -0.64 2.09 41.24
CA PHE A 50 0.35 1.25 40.56
C PHE A 50 -0.30 0.33 39.53
N HIS A 51 -1.38 -0.37 39.89
CA HIS A 51 -2.10 -1.26 38.97
C HIS A 51 -2.72 -0.49 37.79
N LEU A 52 -3.33 0.66 38.05
CA LEU A 52 -3.88 1.53 37.02
C LEU A 52 -2.80 1.97 36.01
N LEU A 53 -1.61 2.30 36.50
CA LEU A 53 -0.47 2.71 35.66
C LEU A 53 0.02 1.57 34.77
N ILE A 54 0.23 0.36 35.31
CA ILE A 54 0.68 -0.80 34.51
C ILE A 54 -0.41 -1.38 33.61
N LEU A 55 -1.69 -1.13 33.89
CA LEU A 55 -2.82 -1.53 33.05
C LEU A 55 -2.97 -0.59 31.84
N VAL A 56 -2.92 0.73 32.07
CA VAL A 56 -3.28 1.74 31.07
C VAL A 56 -2.09 2.15 30.19
N LEU A 57 -0.89 2.37 30.76
CA LEU A 57 0.25 2.85 29.97
C LEU A 57 0.67 1.88 28.85
N PRO A 58 0.76 0.55 29.07
CA PRO A 58 1.13 -0.38 28.00
C PRO A 58 0.11 -0.42 26.86
N TRP A 59 -1.17 -0.19 27.15
CA TRP A 59 -2.18 -0.09 26.10
C TRP A 59 -2.03 1.20 25.28
N ILE A 60 -1.82 2.35 25.93
CA ILE A 60 -1.56 3.63 25.26
C ILE A 60 -0.33 3.51 24.35
N PHE A 61 0.80 3.01 24.85
CA PHE A 61 2.00 2.81 24.04
C PHE A 61 1.81 1.80 22.90
N THR A 62 0.98 0.77 23.09
CA THR A 62 0.60 -0.16 22.01
C THR A 62 -0.15 0.57 20.90
N CYS A 63 -1.13 1.41 21.25
CA CYS A 63 -1.89 2.22 20.30
C CYS A 63 -1.01 3.25 19.57
N VAL A 64 -0.03 3.86 20.24
CA VAL A 64 0.95 4.75 19.59
C VAL A 64 1.79 3.98 18.58
N LEU A 65 2.37 2.83 18.97
CA LEU A 65 3.21 2.00 18.10
C LEU A 65 2.46 1.36 16.91
N MET A 66 1.13 1.29 16.92
CA MET A 66 0.37 0.91 15.71
C MET A 66 0.51 1.96 14.59
N ILE A 67 0.71 3.23 14.97
CA ILE A 67 0.67 4.40 14.08
C ILE A 67 2.08 4.93 13.80
N ARG A 68 2.92 5.12 14.83
CA ARG A 68 4.25 5.74 14.71
C ARG A 68 5.25 5.21 15.75
N PRO A 69 6.57 5.28 15.48
CA PRO A 69 7.58 4.96 16.47
C PRO A 69 7.56 5.93 17.66
N ILE A 70 8.20 5.55 18.76
CA ILE A 70 8.48 6.48 19.86
C ILE A 70 9.57 7.45 19.37
N ASN A 71 9.32 8.76 19.55
CA ASN A 71 10.14 9.90 19.10
C ASN A 71 10.07 10.29 17.61
N GLU A 72 9.26 9.61 16.79
CA GLU A 72 9.11 9.93 15.35
C GLU A 72 7.65 10.19 14.98
N GLU A 73 7.42 10.92 13.89
CA GLU A 73 6.06 11.24 13.42
C GLU A 73 5.39 10.06 12.70
N SER A 74 6.16 9.25 11.97
CA SER A 74 5.68 8.18 11.09
C SER A 74 6.71 7.05 10.96
N TYR A 75 6.25 5.85 10.61
CA TYR A 75 7.13 4.76 10.14
C TYR A 75 7.64 4.97 8.71
N PHE A 76 6.98 5.85 7.94
CA PHE A 76 7.37 6.20 6.58
C PHE A 76 8.07 7.56 6.59
N ASN A 77 9.35 7.57 6.23
CA ASN A 77 10.17 8.78 6.11
C ASN A 77 11.04 8.64 4.86
N GLN A 78 10.65 9.33 3.79
CA GLN A 78 11.33 9.17 2.48
C GLN A 78 12.58 10.05 2.36
N ALA A 79 12.78 11.00 3.27
CA ALA A 79 14.04 11.73 3.43
C ALA A 79 15.17 10.84 4.01
N GLY A 80 14.87 9.62 4.47
CA GLY A 80 15.89 8.64 4.87
C GLY A 80 16.62 8.99 6.17
N SER A 81 16.05 9.80 7.05
CA SER A 81 16.74 10.24 8.28
C SER A 81 16.82 9.17 9.38
N ILE A 82 16.07 8.07 9.28
CA ILE A 82 16.03 6.99 10.26
C ILE A 82 17.34 6.21 10.24
N THR A 83 18.02 6.09 11.39
CA THR A 83 19.25 5.30 11.51
C THR A 83 18.99 3.84 11.92
N PRO A 84 19.95 2.92 11.68
CA PRO A 84 19.90 1.58 12.27
C PRO A 84 19.84 1.58 13.81
N GLY A 85 20.37 2.62 14.45
CA GLY A 85 20.28 2.83 15.90
C GLY A 85 18.83 3.07 16.35
N ASP A 86 18.08 3.87 15.60
CA ASP A 86 16.66 4.17 15.89
C ASP A 86 15.80 2.92 15.74
N VAL A 87 15.98 2.16 14.66
CA VAL A 87 15.31 0.87 14.44
C VAL A 87 15.55 -0.11 15.61
N ASN A 88 16.79 -0.20 16.09
CA ASN A 88 17.13 -1.03 17.26
C ASN A 88 16.49 -0.49 18.56
N ASN A 89 16.40 0.82 18.72
CA ASN A 89 15.70 1.44 19.85
C ASN A 89 14.19 1.14 19.81
N TRP A 90 13.55 1.17 18.63
CA TRP A 90 12.14 0.80 18.48
C TRP A 90 11.90 -0.67 18.81
N HIS A 91 12.80 -1.57 18.38
CA HIS A 91 12.74 -2.98 18.74
C HIS A 91 12.83 -3.19 20.25
N ARG A 92 13.79 -2.52 20.92
CA ARG A 92 13.91 -2.51 22.39
C ARG A 92 12.65 -1.99 23.07
N SER A 93 12.06 -0.90 22.57
CA SER A 93 10.80 -0.36 23.07
C SER A 93 9.64 -1.35 22.93
N ARG A 94 9.52 -2.06 21.81
CA ARG A 94 8.49 -3.09 21.60
C ARG A 94 8.68 -4.28 22.55
N VAL A 95 9.92 -4.71 22.79
CA VAL A 95 10.24 -5.77 23.77
C VAL A 95 9.86 -5.33 25.19
N ALA A 96 10.30 -4.15 25.63
CA ALA A 96 9.94 -3.61 26.95
C ALA A 96 8.42 -3.50 27.15
N LEU A 97 7.69 -3.10 26.11
CA LEU A 97 6.23 -2.99 26.13
C LEU A 97 5.53 -4.34 26.28
N ARG A 98 6.02 -5.40 25.60
CA ARG A 98 5.53 -6.78 25.80
C ARG A 98 5.79 -7.23 27.24
N SER A 99 6.97 -6.95 27.80
CA SER A 99 7.31 -7.28 29.20
C SER A 99 6.38 -6.58 30.21
N LEU A 100 6.07 -5.29 30.02
CA LEU A 100 5.11 -4.57 30.87
C LEU A 100 3.69 -5.15 30.76
N THR A 101 3.25 -5.52 29.56
CA THR A 101 1.93 -6.14 29.34
C THR A 101 1.84 -7.51 30.03
N ALA A 102 2.90 -8.32 29.94
CA ALA A 102 3.00 -9.61 30.63
C ALA A 102 3.08 -9.47 32.16
N LEU A 103 3.75 -8.43 32.67
CA LEU A 103 3.74 -8.14 34.11
C LEU A 103 2.33 -7.77 34.59
N SER A 104 1.62 -6.93 33.83
CA SER A 104 0.24 -6.54 34.16
C SER A 104 -0.74 -7.72 34.15
N SER A 105 -0.55 -8.73 33.28
CA SER A 105 -1.42 -9.90 33.25
C SER A 105 -1.16 -10.86 34.42
N VAL A 106 0.10 -11.06 34.82
CA VAL A 106 0.46 -11.91 35.96
C VAL A 106 0.03 -11.28 37.29
N VAL A 107 0.28 -9.99 37.48
CA VAL A 107 0.06 -9.30 38.76
C VAL A 107 -1.38 -8.79 38.92
N GLY A 108 -2.14 -8.66 37.82
CA GLY A 108 -3.50 -8.14 37.82
C GLY A 108 -4.47 -8.91 38.72
N LEU A 109 -4.55 -10.24 38.57
CA LEU A 109 -5.49 -11.06 39.38
C LEU A 109 -5.20 -10.98 40.89
N PRO A 110 -3.95 -11.14 41.38
CA PRO A 110 -3.62 -10.91 42.79
C PRO A 110 -3.99 -9.52 43.30
N ILE A 111 -3.68 -8.44 42.57
CA ILE A 111 -4.00 -7.07 43.01
C ILE A 111 -5.51 -6.85 43.08
N VAL A 112 -6.25 -7.21 42.03
CA VAL A 112 -7.70 -7.00 41.98
C VAL A 112 -8.40 -7.80 43.08
N SER A 113 -7.98 -9.04 43.33
CA SER A 113 -8.50 -9.86 44.44
C SER A 113 -8.15 -9.26 45.81
N GLY A 114 -6.96 -8.67 45.99
CA GLY A 114 -6.59 -7.96 47.22
C GLY A 114 -7.42 -6.69 47.46
N LEU A 115 -7.67 -5.89 46.42
CA LEU A 115 -8.57 -4.73 46.50
C LEU A 115 -10.01 -5.15 46.81
N LEU A 116 -10.47 -6.28 46.26
CA LEU A 116 -11.78 -6.86 46.60
C LEU A 116 -11.83 -7.37 48.04
N ALA A 117 -10.76 -7.94 48.59
CA ALA A 117 -10.69 -8.31 50.00
C ALA A 117 -10.82 -7.08 50.94
N HIS A 118 -10.19 -5.95 50.60
CA HIS A 118 -10.38 -4.68 51.33
C HIS A 118 -11.83 -4.17 51.20
N GLY A 119 -12.43 -4.26 50.01
CA GLY A 119 -13.82 -3.89 49.79
C GLY A 119 -14.83 -4.80 50.52
N ALA A 120 -14.51 -6.08 50.70
CA ALA A 120 -15.35 -7.02 51.44
C ALA A 120 -15.52 -6.60 52.91
N VAL A 121 -14.45 -6.16 53.59
CA VAL A 121 -14.51 -5.59 54.96
C VAL A 121 -15.49 -4.42 55.04
N VAL A 122 -15.48 -3.57 54.02
CA VAL A 122 -16.34 -2.37 53.92
C VAL A 122 -17.80 -2.72 53.62
N TYR A 123 -18.06 -3.88 53.03
CA TYR A 123 -19.41 -4.40 52.74
C TYR A 123 -20.05 -5.12 53.94
N THR A 124 -19.26 -5.76 54.80
CA THR A 124 -19.75 -6.54 55.95
C THR A 124 -20.09 -5.67 57.18
N GLN A 125 -19.58 -4.44 57.22
CA GLN A 125 -19.93 -3.44 58.24
C GLN A 125 -21.37 -2.92 58.09
N ARG A 126 -22.02 -2.67 59.23
CA ARG A 126 -23.37 -2.07 59.30
C ARG A 126 -23.30 -0.61 58.87
N ARG A 127 -24.05 -0.25 57.83
CA ARG A 127 -24.23 1.14 57.37
C ARG A 127 -25.68 1.62 57.41
N SER A 128 -26.63 0.70 57.63
CA SER A 128 -28.05 0.99 57.78
C SER A 128 -28.70 -0.06 58.68
N PRO A 129 -29.70 0.29 59.50
CA PRO A 129 -30.47 -0.69 60.28
C PRO A 129 -31.22 -1.70 59.40
N ALA A 130 -31.45 -1.41 58.12
CA ALA A 130 -32.07 -2.31 57.14
C ALA A 130 -31.08 -3.28 56.46
N GLN A 131 -29.77 -3.12 56.66
CA GLN A 131 -28.74 -3.95 56.01
C GLN A 131 -28.60 -5.29 56.73
N LYS A 132 -29.14 -6.34 56.09
CA LYS A 132 -29.08 -7.73 56.55
C LYS A 132 -28.11 -8.53 55.67
N LEU A 133 -27.19 -9.25 56.30
CA LEU A 133 -26.20 -10.13 55.66
C LEU A 133 -26.39 -11.55 56.21
N SER A 134 -26.33 -12.59 55.38
CA SER A 134 -26.35 -13.97 55.87
C SER A 134 -24.96 -14.39 56.37
N VAL A 135 -24.91 -15.29 57.36
CA VAL A 135 -23.66 -15.97 57.78
C VAL A 135 -22.93 -16.57 56.59
N LEU A 136 -23.67 -17.22 55.69
CA LEU A 136 -23.11 -17.87 54.49
C LEU A 136 -22.50 -16.86 53.52
N GLN A 137 -23.07 -15.66 53.42
CA GLN A 137 -22.53 -14.58 52.60
C GLN A 137 -21.26 -13.98 53.21
N LEU A 138 -21.14 -13.97 54.54
CA LEU A 138 -19.92 -13.55 55.23
C LEU A 138 -18.77 -14.54 54.97
N PHE A 139 -19.02 -15.85 55.12
CA PHE A 139 -18.03 -16.88 54.79
C PHE A 139 -17.62 -16.86 53.31
N ALA A 140 -18.58 -16.77 52.39
CA ALA A 140 -18.30 -16.65 50.95
C ALA A 140 -17.40 -15.46 50.58
N LEU A 141 -17.48 -14.36 51.34
CA LEU A 141 -16.61 -13.19 51.17
C LEU A 141 -15.21 -13.39 51.78
N THR A 142 -15.10 -14.12 52.90
CA THR A 142 -13.80 -14.47 53.51
C THR A 142 -13.04 -15.49 52.66
N ASP A 143 -13.72 -16.54 52.20
CA ASP A 143 -13.15 -17.62 51.37
C ASP A 143 -12.84 -17.17 49.93
N ARG A 144 -13.12 -15.89 49.61
CA ARG A 144 -12.89 -15.25 48.31
C ARG A 144 -13.55 -16.00 47.15
N GLU A 145 -14.81 -16.43 47.34
CA GLU A 145 -15.57 -17.21 46.36
C GLU A 145 -15.69 -16.53 44.98
N TRP A 146 -15.40 -15.23 44.86
CA TRP A 146 -15.25 -14.52 43.58
C TRP A 146 -14.13 -15.07 42.67
N LEU A 147 -13.24 -15.94 43.20
CA LEU A 147 -12.24 -16.70 42.45
C LEU A 147 -12.73 -18.08 41.99
N ASP A 148 -13.86 -18.61 42.48
CA ASP A 148 -14.37 -19.91 42.06
C ASP A 148 -15.00 -19.81 40.65
N PRO A 149 -14.45 -20.49 39.62
CA PRO A 149 -15.01 -20.46 38.26
C PRO A 149 -16.45 -20.99 38.17
N ARG A 150 -16.94 -21.75 39.17
CA ARG A 150 -18.32 -22.25 39.21
C ARG A 150 -19.36 -21.12 39.29
N TYR A 151 -19.02 -19.98 39.90
CA TYR A 151 -19.92 -18.82 39.95
C TYR A 151 -20.11 -18.13 38.59
N LEU A 152 -19.16 -18.25 37.67
CA LEU A 152 -19.22 -17.66 36.33
C LEU A 152 -20.20 -18.37 35.39
N VAL A 153 -20.46 -19.67 35.64
CA VAL A 153 -21.23 -20.54 34.74
C VAL A 153 -22.68 -20.76 35.22
N LYS A 154 -22.98 -20.48 36.49
CA LYS A 154 -24.35 -20.52 37.03
C LYS A 154 -25.17 -19.32 36.50
N PRO A 155 -26.29 -19.51 35.79
CA PRO A 155 -27.17 -18.39 35.43
C PRO A 155 -27.80 -17.78 36.69
N PRO A 156 -28.12 -16.46 36.71
CA PRO A 156 -28.60 -15.76 37.91
C PRO A 156 -29.94 -16.28 38.45
N SER A 157 -30.68 -17.08 37.68
CA SER A 157 -31.90 -17.80 38.09
C SER A 157 -31.64 -19.13 38.82
N LYS A 158 -30.41 -19.67 38.78
CA LYS A 158 -30.01 -20.93 39.45
C LYS A 158 -29.08 -20.73 40.66
N LEU A 159 -28.62 -19.51 40.94
CA LEU A 159 -27.98 -19.21 42.24
C LEU A 159 -29.03 -19.37 43.35
N GLN A 160 -28.63 -20.00 44.46
CA GLN A 160 -29.49 -20.07 45.63
C GLN A 160 -29.68 -18.66 46.23
N ILE A 161 -30.80 -18.43 46.92
CA ILE A 161 -31.12 -17.12 47.54
C ILE A 161 -30.02 -16.69 48.54
N THR A 162 -29.35 -17.67 49.16
CA THR A 162 -28.18 -17.52 50.03
C THR A 162 -26.92 -17.01 49.32
N GLU A 163 -26.73 -17.34 48.03
CA GLU A 163 -25.54 -16.99 47.23
C GLU A 163 -25.64 -15.60 46.56
N ARG A 164 -26.83 -14.96 46.55
CA ARG A 164 -27.06 -13.67 45.86
C ARG A 164 -26.56 -12.45 46.64
N SER A 165 -25.24 -12.23 46.64
CA SER A 165 -24.65 -10.92 47.00
C SER A 165 -24.33 -10.11 45.74
N LEU A 166 -24.85 -8.87 45.67
CA LEU A 166 -24.53 -7.93 44.59
C LEU A 166 -23.03 -7.64 44.52
N TYR A 167 -22.36 -7.56 45.68
CA TYR A 167 -20.92 -7.35 45.77
C TYR A 167 -20.16 -8.55 45.19
N LEU A 168 -20.55 -9.77 45.55
CA LEU A 168 -19.92 -10.99 45.04
C LEU A 168 -20.05 -11.08 43.50
N TRP A 169 -21.23 -10.80 42.95
CA TRP A 169 -21.44 -10.83 41.49
C TRP A 169 -20.58 -9.78 40.74
N LEU A 170 -20.50 -8.55 41.27
CA LEU A 170 -19.65 -7.50 40.69
C LEU A 170 -18.14 -7.82 40.84
N ALA A 171 -17.75 -8.44 41.95
CA ALA A 171 -16.38 -8.90 42.20
C ALA A 171 -15.97 -9.99 41.20
N THR A 172 -16.81 -11.02 41.02
CA THR A 172 -16.61 -12.10 40.05
C THR A 172 -16.56 -11.57 38.61
N PHE A 173 -17.40 -10.57 38.27
CA PHE A 173 -17.36 -9.92 36.95
C PHE A 173 -16.08 -9.10 36.71
N LEU A 174 -15.58 -8.39 37.73
CA LEU A 174 -14.31 -7.65 37.62
C LEU A 174 -13.10 -8.59 37.49
N ILE A 175 -13.11 -9.71 38.21
CA ILE A 175 -12.12 -10.79 38.07
C ILE A 175 -12.20 -11.43 36.69
N LEU A 176 -13.40 -11.66 36.14
CA LEU A 176 -13.61 -12.17 34.79
C LEU A 176 -12.96 -11.28 33.73
N ILE A 177 -13.21 -9.97 33.78
CA ILE A 177 -12.58 -9.02 32.84
C ILE A 177 -11.05 -9.06 32.99
N THR A 178 -10.55 -9.05 34.23
CA THR A 178 -9.10 -9.10 34.52
C THR A 178 -8.46 -10.40 34.01
N ALA A 179 -9.17 -11.53 34.04
CA ALA A 179 -8.70 -12.83 33.54
C ALA A 179 -8.78 -12.96 32.01
N ILE A 180 -9.84 -12.44 31.39
CA ILE A 180 -10.11 -12.57 29.95
C ILE A 180 -9.37 -11.51 29.11
N GLN A 181 -9.06 -10.33 29.66
CA GLN A 181 -8.40 -9.28 28.90
C GLN A 181 -7.02 -9.70 28.34
N PRO A 182 -6.10 -10.35 29.09
CA PRO A 182 -4.80 -10.76 28.55
C PRO A 182 -4.86 -11.70 27.33
N PRO A 183 -5.63 -12.82 27.33
CA PRO A 183 -5.72 -13.67 26.14
C PRO A 183 -6.44 -12.98 24.96
N ILE A 184 -7.44 -12.12 25.21
CA ILE A 184 -8.05 -11.32 24.14
C ILE A 184 -7.02 -10.35 23.53
N GLN A 185 -6.26 -9.63 24.36
CA GLN A 185 -5.23 -8.72 23.88
C GLN A 185 -4.13 -9.45 23.10
N ALA A 186 -3.67 -10.62 23.57
CA ALA A 186 -2.65 -11.41 22.90
C ALA A 186 -3.09 -12.01 21.56
N THR A 187 -4.39 -12.29 21.37
CA THR A 187 -4.94 -12.87 20.13
C THR A 187 -5.34 -11.83 19.09
N LEU A 188 -5.83 -10.67 19.54
CA LEU A 188 -6.24 -9.56 18.68
C LEU A 188 -5.07 -8.63 18.29
N VAL A 189 -4.14 -8.35 19.21
CA VAL A 189 -2.96 -7.49 18.94
C VAL A 189 -1.86 -8.32 18.30
N ARG A 190 -2.04 -8.65 17.01
CA ARG A 190 -1.01 -9.30 16.21
C ARG A 190 0.07 -8.30 15.83
N ASP A 191 1.31 -8.76 15.71
CA ASP A 191 2.38 -7.97 15.11
C ASP A 191 2.42 -8.16 13.58
N GLU A 192 2.82 -7.12 12.87
CA GLU A 192 3.12 -7.12 11.44
C GLU A 192 4.56 -6.64 11.21
N GLU A 193 5.19 -7.18 10.17
CA GLU A 193 6.50 -6.76 9.70
C GLU A 193 6.29 -5.74 8.57
N ILE A 194 6.87 -4.55 8.73
CA ILE A 194 6.89 -3.51 7.71
C ILE A 194 8.33 -3.19 7.31
N ASN A 195 8.57 -3.01 6.02
CA ASN A 195 9.85 -2.54 5.52
C ASN A 195 9.85 -1.01 5.49
N VAL A 196 10.74 -0.39 6.28
CA VAL A 196 10.92 1.06 6.31
C VAL A 196 12.19 1.46 5.57
N LEU A 197 12.20 2.67 5.02
CA LEU A 197 13.43 3.26 4.50
C LEU A 197 14.28 3.79 5.66
N THR A 198 15.56 3.46 5.64
CA THR A 198 16.57 3.99 6.56
C THR A 198 17.67 4.70 5.78
N CYS A 199 18.54 5.42 6.48
CA CYS A 199 19.73 6.01 5.85
C CYS A 199 20.68 4.98 5.23
N LYS A 200 20.52 3.68 5.54
CA LYS A 200 21.21 2.58 4.88
C LYS A 200 20.53 2.27 3.54
N GLY A 201 21.23 2.61 2.46
CA GLY A 201 20.79 2.41 1.08
C GLY A 201 20.33 3.71 0.41
N HIS A 202 19.81 4.67 1.19
CA HIS A 202 19.22 5.92 0.67
C HIS A 202 20.12 6.66 -0.33
N PRO A 203 19.59 7.09 -1.50
CA PRO A 203 20.40 7.69 -2.55
C PRO A 203 21.09 9.01 -2.19
N ALA A 204 20.57 9.79 -1.23
CA ALA A 204 21.03 11.14 -0.87
C ALA A 204 21.49 11.27 0.60
N ALA A 205 22.16 10.24 1.14
CA ALA A 205 22.42 10.07 2.58
C ALA A 205 23.05 11.25 3.36
N TYR A 206 22.57 11.44 4.60
CA TYR A 206 23.25 12.11 5.72
C TYR A 206 22.59 11.61 7.03
N ARG A 207 23.17 11.64 8.24
CA ARG A 207 24.41 12.24 8.74
C ARG A 207 25.13 11.26 9.69
N ASP A 208 26.43 11.45 9.91
CA ASP A 208 27.15 11.02 11.11
C ASP A 208 28.15 12.10 11.57
N CYS A 209 28.35 12.21 12.89
CA CYS A 209 29.58 12.74 13.50
C CYS A 209 29.75 12.36 15.01
N GLY A 210 29.17 11.26 15.52
CA GLY A 210 29.48 10.84 16.90
C GLY A 210 28.61 9.78 17.61
N SER A 211 27.55 9.26 17.00
CA SER A 211 26.48 8.58 17.78
C SER A 211 25.80 7.33 17.19
N GLY A 212 26.25 6.80 16.04
CA GLY A 212 25.80 5.50 15.50
C GLY A 212 24.82 5.61 14.32
N ALA A 213 25.36 5.69 13.10
CA ALA A 213 24.79 6.59 12.09
C ALA A 213 25.04 6.14 10.63
N CYS A 214 24.88 7.06 9.66
CA CYS A 214 25.15 6.81 8.23
C CYS A 214 26.05 7.87 7.56
N LYS A 215 27.03 7.40 6.78
CA LYS A 215 27.79 8.14 5.76
C LYS A 215 28.09 7.20 4.58
N PHE A 216 28.17 7.77 3.37
CA PHE A 216 28.12 7.07 2.08
C PHE A 216 29.17 5.97 1.83
N PRO A 217 28.79 5.03 0.94
CA PRO A 217 29.66 4.63 -0.16
C PRO A 217 28.96 4.74 -1.53
N PHE A 218 29.50 5.59 -2.42
CA PHE A 218 29.05 5.72 -3.82
C PHE A 218 29.03 4.38 -4.62
N LYS A 219 29.68 3.33 -4.12
CA LYS A 219 29.73 2.00 -4.75
C LYS A 219 28.38 1.25 -4.75
N ASP A 220 27.52 1.46 -3.75
CA ASP A 220 26.24 0.73 -3.59
C ASP A 220 25.04 1.40 -4.27
N LEU A 221 25.23 2.55 -4.94
CA LEU A 221 24.13 3.25 -5.61
C LEU A 221 23.88 2.71 -7.02
N ASN A 222 24.94 2.38 -7.77
CA ASN A 222 24.81 1.81 -9.11
C ASN A 222 24.16 0.40 -9.09
N THR A 223 24.34 -0.37 -8.01
CA THR A 223 23.68 -1.67 -7.81
C THR A 223 22.19 -1.56 -7.43
N GLN A 224 21.74 -0.39 -6.98
CA GLN A 224 20.32 -0.11 -6.70
C GLN A 224 19.56 0.45 -7.91
N ILE A 225 20.23 0.90 -8.98
CA ILE A 225 19.55 1.44 -10.17
C ILE A 225 18.92 0.28 -10.95
N ILE A 226 17.60 0.18 -10.92
CA ILE A 226 16.81 -0.85 -11.61
C ILE A 226 16.34 -0.41 -13.00
N ALA A 227 16.15 0.89 -13.18
CA ALA A 227 15.70 1.50 -14.43
C ALA A 227 16.20 2.94 -14.51
N ARG A 228 16.02 3.55 -15.68
CA ARG A 228 16.25 4.97 -15.90
C ARG A 228 15.08 5.55 -16.65
N ASP A 229 14.77 6.80 -16.37
CA ASP A 229 13.55 7.44 -16.80
C ASP A 229 13.82 8.69 -17.64
N ALA A 230 12.93 8.97 -18.58
CA ALA A 230 13.05 10.03 -19.55
C ALA A 230 12.71 11.39 -18.94
N GLU A 231 13.59 12.39 -19.13
CA GLU A 231 13.33 13.74 -18.67
C GLU A 231 12.70 14.62 -19.75
N PRO A 232 11.84 15.63 -19.41
CA PRO A 232 11.22 16.49 -20.41
C PRO A 232 12.21 17.19 -21.34
N ILE A 233 13.41 17.48 -20.83
CA ILE A 233 14.49 18.09 -21.59
C ILE A 233 15.14 17.11 -22.58
N ASP A 234 15.21 15.82 -22.24
CA ASP A 234 15.78 14.78 -23.11
C ASP A 234 14.92 14.54 -24.36
N LEU A 235 13.59 14.74 -24.26
CA LEU A 235 12.66 14.65 -25.40
C LEU A 235 13.03 15.60 -26.54
N ASN A 236 13.55 16.79 -26.22
CA ASN A 236 13.98 17.80 -27.20
C ASN A 236 15.24 17.40 -27.98
N PHE A 237 16.03 16.47 -27.45
CA PHE A 237 17.31 16.03 -28.00
C PHE A 237 17.25 14.59 -28.54
N CYS A 238 16.07 13.98 -28.55
CA CYS A 238 15.90 12.64 -29.09
C CYS A 238 16.13 12.61 -30.62
N PRO A 239 16.99 11.73 -31.12
CA PRO A 239 17.22 11.58 -32.56
C PRO A 239 15.98 10.99 -33.26
N GLN A 240 15.37 11.75 -34.17
CA GLN A 240 14.14 11.35 -34.88
C GLN A 240 14.34 10.07 -35.68
N ASP A 241 15.45 9.94 -36.40
CA ASP A 241 15.78 8.75 -37.21
C ASP A 241 15.79 7.47 -36.36
N VAL A 242 16.36 7.52 -35.16
CA VAL A 242 16.39 6.38 -34.23
C VAL A 242 14.99 6.04 -33.70
N VAL A 243 14.19 7.04 -33.34
CA VAL A 243 12.82 6.83 -32.82
C VAL A 243 11.90 6.30 -33.92
N VAL A 244 11.96 6.87 -35.14
CA VAL A 244 11.22 6.41 -36.31
C VAL A 244 11.67 5.00 -36.72
N MET A 245 12.96 4.70 -36.71
CA MET A 245 13.49 3.35 -36.98
C MET A 245 13.00 2.31 -35.96
N LYS A 246 13.10 2.60 -34.65
CA LYS A 246 12.59 1.70 -33.59
C LYS A 246 11.08 1.48 -33.71
N THR A 247 10.33 2.54 -34.02
CA THR A 247 8.89 2.46 -34.27
C THR A 247 8.63 1.54 -35.46
N SER A 248 9.27 1.80 -36.61
CA SER A 248 9.13 1.00 -37.84
C SER A 248 9.45 -0.49 -37.60
N GLN A 249 10.55 -0.81 -36.90
CA GLN A 249 10.89 -2.19 -36.52
C GLN A 249 9.78 -2.87 -35.71
N LYS A 250 9.17 -2.16 -34.74
CA LYS A 250 8.00 -2.66 -34.00
C LYS A 250 6.76 -2.80 -34.91
N LEU A 251 6.52 -1.89 -35.86
CA LEU A 251 5.39 -1.96 -36.78
C LEU A 251 5.47 -3.15 -37.75
N LEU A 252 6.68 -3.56 -38.13
CA LEU A 252 6.95 -4.70 -39.00
C LEU A 252 6.95 -6.04 -38.24
N GLY A 253 7.58 -6.07 -37.06
CA GLY A 253 7.86 -7.32 -36.35
C GLY A 253 6.83 -7.74 -35.29
N SER A 254 5.96 -6.84 -34.81
CA SER A 254 5.11 -7.13 -33.63
C SER A 254 3.73 -7.66 -34.00
N THR A 255 3.29 -8.68 -33.27
CA THR A 255 1.93 -9.25 -33.32
C THR A 255 1.10 -8.85 -32.09
N ASN A 256 -0.23 -9.03 -32.15
CA ASN A 256 -1.11 -8.76 -31.00
C ASN A 256 -0.82 -9.67 -29.77
N SER A 257 -0.26 -10.86 -30.00
CA SER A 257 0.11 -11.83 -28.95
C SER A 257 1.50 -11.60 -28.36
N ASP A 258 2.29 -10.66 -28.89
CA ASP A 258 3.66 -10.44 -28.42
C ASP A 258 3.68 -9.64 -27.11
N ILE A 259 4.55 -10.06 -26.18
CA ILE A 259 4.74 -9.42 -24.88
C ILE A 259 5.42 -8.06 -25.05
N GLN A 260 4.71 -6.98 -24.75
CA GLN A 260 5.23 -5.63 -24.74
C GLN A 260 5.73 -5.26 -23.35
N ILE A 261 7.05 -5.28 -23.18
CA ILE A 261 7.73 -5.09 -21.89
C ILE A 261 7.40 -3.72 -21.26
N ASN A 262 7.25 -2.68 -22.09
CA ASN A 262 7.01 -1.31 -21.64
C ASN A 262 5.52 -0.90 -21.66
N LEU A 263 4.60 -1.84 -21.92
CA LEU A 263 3.16 -1.62 -21.87
C LEU A 263 2.65 -1.75 -20.43
N TRP A 264 2.04 -0.70 -19.91
CA TRP A 264 1.40 -0.63 -18.59
C TRP A 264 -0.12 -0.48 -18.71
N SER A 265 -0.86 -0.65 -17.61
CA SER A 265 -2.28 -0.32 -17.51
C SER A 265 -2.64 0.15 -16.11
N ASP A 266 -3.66 0.99 -16.00
CA ASP A 266 -4.24 1.39 -14.72
C ASP A 266 -5.00 0.22 -14.03
N GLU A 267 -5.38 -0.86 -14.74
CA GLU A 267 -6.06 -2.05 -14.19
C GLU A 267 -5.11 -3.04 -13.48
N VAL A 268 -4.58 -2.70 -12.31
CA VAL A 268 -3.73 -3.62 -11.51
C VAL A 268 -4.44 -4.19 -10.27
N SER A 269 -5.16 -5.27 -10.52
CA SER A 269 -5.24 -6.36 -9.55
C SER A 269 -3.98 -7.22 -9.66
N LEU A 270 -3.04 -7.04 -8.72
CA LEU A 270 -2.12 -8.11 -8.33
C LEU A 270 -3.00 -9.21 -7.70
N GLY A 271 -3.43 -10.18 -8.50
CA GLY A 271 -4.15 -11.34 -7.99
C GLY A 271 -3.21 -12.19 -7.15
N GLU A 272 -3.70 -12.69 -6.01
CA GLU A 272 -2.93 -13.47 -5.02
C GLU A 272 -2.50 -14.87 -5.52
N SER A 273 -2.54 -15.12 -6.84
CA SER A 273 -2.12 -16.37 -7.47
C SER A 273 -1.21 -16.09 -8.68
N PRO A 274 0.03 -16.61 -8.71
CA PRO A 274 0.90 -16.57 -9.89
C PRO A 274 0.45 -17.62 -10.92
N ASN A 275 -0.74 -17.41 -11.49
CA ASN A 275 -1.31 -18.24 -12.55
C ASN A 275 -1.18 -17.53 -13.90
N TYR A 276 -0.90 -18.33 -14.93
CA TYR A 276 -0.80 -18.10 -16.38
C TYR A 276 -1.40 -16.80 -17.00
N TYR A 277 -2.48 -16.25 -16.45
CA TYR A 277 -3.16 -15.04 -16.90
C TYR A 277 -2.41 -13.72 -16.68
N THR A 278 -1.33 -13.70 -15.88
CA THR A 278 -0.57 -12.46 -15.63
C THR A 278 0.22 -11.97 -16.85
N ASP A 279 0.63 -12.87 -17.75
CA ASP A 279 1.48 -12.53 -18.89
C ASP A 279 0.70 -11.89 -20.05
N ASN A 280 -0.51 -12.40 -20.31
CA ASN A 280 -1.42 -11.85 -21.34
C ASN A 280 -1.72 -10.35 -21.14
N ARG A 281 -1.65 -9.82 -19.91
CA ARG A 281 -1.84 -8.37 -19.65
C ARG A 281 -0.75 -7.48 -20.26
N ARG A 282 0.33 -8.07 -20.79
CA ARG A 282 1.40 -7.40 -21.53
C ARG A 282 1.26 -7.52 -23.05
N THR A 283 0.29 -8.28 -23.54
CA THR A 283 -0.01 -8.42 -24.97
C THR A 283 -1.18 -7.51 -25.34
N PHE A 284 -1.33 -7.16 -26.62
CA PHE A 284 -2.47 -6.34 -27.06
C PHE A 284 -3.79 -7.11 -27.04
N ASP A 285 -3.74 -8.44 -27.21
CA ASP A 285 -4.93 -9.29 -27.13
C ASP A 285 -5.72 -9.02 -25.85
N TRP A 286 -5.09 -8.84 -24.68
CA TRP A 286 -5.84 -8.56 -23.44
C TRP A 286 -6.65 -7.24 -23.45
N TYR A 287 -6.29 -6.26 -24.28
CA TYR A 287 -6.96 -4.96 -24.35
C TYR A 287 -8.03 -4.90 -25.44
N TYR A 288 -7.88 -5.72 -26.49
CA TYR A 288 -8.75 -5.74 -27.67
C TYR A 288 -9.57 -7.03 -27.83
N GLN A 289 -9.32 -8.08 -27.05
CA GLN A 289 -10.12 -9.29 -27.02
C GLN A 289 -11.54 -8.97 -26.52
N GLU A 290 -12.54 -9.30 -27.34
CA GLU A 290 -13.95 -9.16 -27.01
C GLU A 290 -14.30 -9.94 -25.74
N SER A 291 -14.24 -9.28 -24.58
CA SER A 291 -14.90 -9.82 -23.40
C SER A 291 -16.40 -9.71 -23.64
N SER A 292 -17.08 -10.86 -23.70
CA SER A 292 -18.52 -11.05 -23.96
C SER A 292 -19.46 -10.45 -22.88
N TYR A 293 -19.01 -9.40 -22.19
CA TYR A 293 -19.53 -8.88 -20.93
C TYR A 293 -19.58 -7.34 -20.87
N GLY A 294 -19.50 -6.64 -22.01
CA GLY A 294 -19.81 -5.20 -22.10
C GLY A 294 -18.92 -4.28 -21.27
N LYS A 295 -17.71 -4.70 -20.90
CA LYS A 295 -16.74 -3.83 -20.23
C LYS A 295 -16.11 -2.89 -21.27
N GLY A 296 -16.11 -1.59 -20.96
CA GLY A 296 -15.55 -0.58 -21.84
C GLY A 296 -14.05 -0.74 -22.09
N LYS A 297 -13.57 -0.10 -23.15
CA LYS A 297 -12.17 -0.11 -23.62
C LYS A 297 -11.16 0.06 -22.47
N ARG A 298 -10.35 -0.98 -22.24
CA ARG A 298 -9.27 -0.97 -21.25
C ARG A 298 -8.19 0.03 -21.67
N ARG A 299 -7.79 0.93 -20.76
CA ARG A 299 -6.72 1.89 -21.03
C ARG A 299 -5.35 1.26 -20.77
N TYR A 300 -4.40 1.58 -21.64
CA TYR A 300 -3.02 1.16 -21.54
C TYR A 300 -2.05 2.29 -21.92
N TYR A 301 -0.84 2.10 -21.42
CA TYR A 301 0.29 3.00 -21.23
C TYR A 301 1.64 2.68 -21.86
N ALA A 302 2.39 3.61 -22.44
CA ALA A 302 3.84 3.43 -22.57
C ALA A 302 4.58 4.10 -21.41
N SER A 303 5.70 3.51 -20.97
CA SER A 303 6.67 4.12 -20.05
C SER A 303 8.09 3.78 -20.48
N SER A 304 9.09 4.58 -20.09
CA SER A 304 10.52 4.22 -20.20
C SER A 304 10.92 3.06 -19.28
N VAL A 305 10.12 2.79 -18.25
CA VAL A 305 10.36 1.77 -17.25
C VAL A 305 9.56 0.50 -17.58
N PRO A 306 10.18 -0.70 -17.59
CA PRO A 306 9.48 -1.97 -17.81
C PRO A 306 8.31 -2.22 -16.85
N ASN A 307 7.22 -2.79 -17.37
CA ASN A 307 6.10 -3.27 -16.55
C ASN A 307 6.60 -4.35 -15.57
N GLY A 308 6.15 -4.26 -14.33
CA GLY A 308 6.57 -5.14 -13.22
C GLY A 308 7.76 -4.61 -12.44
N THR A 309 8.40 -3.51 -12.86
CA THR A 309 9.38 -2.82 -12.02
C THR A 309 8.71 -2.27 -10.77
N ALA A 310 9.16 -2.76 -9.61
CA ALA A 310 8.79 -2.24 -8.30
C ALA A 310 10.01 -1.64 -7.59
N THR A 311 9.79 -0.59 -6.80
CA THR A 311 10.85 0.23 -6.19
C THR A 311 11.07 -0.09 -4.69
N GLY A 312 10.34 -1.08 -4.17
CA GLY A 312 10.45 -1.56 -2.79
C GLY A 312 9.96 -0.50 -1.81
N VAL A 313 10.81 -0.05 -0.87
CA VAL A 313 10.45 1.05 0.05
C VAL A 313 10.50 2.44 -0.56
N TYR A 314 11.20 2.61 -1.69
CA TYR A 314 11.27 3.90 -2.37
C TYR A 314 9.95 4.24 -3.07
N ARG A 315 9.69 5.53 -3.22
CA ARG A 315 8.57 6.09 -3.97
C ARG A 315 9.14 6.94 -5.09
N HIS A 316 9.11 6.38 -6.29
CA HIS A 316 9.52 7.05 -7.51
C HIS A 316 8.34 7.32 -8.44
N HIS A 317 8.45 8.38 -9.23
CA HIS A 317 7.63 8.57 -10.42
C HIS A 317 8.35 8.08 -11.68
N ALA A 318 7.58 7.67 -12.69
CA ALA A 318 8.06 7.40 -14.04
C ALA A 318 7.25 8.15 -15.09
N ALA A 319 7.88 8.52 -16.20
CA ALA A 319 7.20 9.11 -17.35
C ALA A 319 6.20 8.11 -17.95
N ARG A 320 5.02 8.60 -18.33
CA ARG A 320 4.01 7.85 -19.09
C ARG A 320 3.47 8.65 -20.25
N MET A 321 3.24 7.95 -21.35
CA MET A 321 2.54 8.48 -22.53
C MET A 321 1.42 7.51 -22.93
N ASP A 322 0.22 8.05 -23.16
CA ASP A 322 -0.94 7.30 -23.62
C ASP A 322 -1.58 8.00 -24.83
N SER A 323 -1.95 7.23 -25.84
CA SER A 323 -2.48 7.75 -27.10
C SER A 323 -3.74 7.01 -27.50
N THR A 324 -4.71 7.76 -28.01
CA THR A 324 -5.95 7.24 -28.57
C THR A 324 -6.14 7.75 -29.99
N ALA A 325 -6.73 6.93 -30.86
CA ALA A 325 -7.10 7.31 -32.23
C ALA A 325 -8.61 7.18 -32.41
N ASN A 326 -9.14 7.89 -33.41
CA ASN A 326 -10.47 7.66 -33.95
C ASN A 326 -10.44 7.92 -35.46
N CYS A 327 -10.62 6.86 -36.25
CA CYS A 327 -10.64 6.93 -37.70
C CYS A 327 -12.08 6.87 -38.25
N TYR A 328 -12.37 7.68 -39.27
CA TYR A 328 -13.65 7.71 -39.95
C TYR A 328 -13.48 8.08 -41.43
N LEU A 329 -14.33 7.51 -42.28
CA LEU A 329 -14.40 7.77 -43.70
C LEU A 329 -15.06 9.13 -43.96
N THR A 330 -14.51 9.86 -44.92
CA THR A 330 -14.93 11.20 -45.30
C THR A 330 -14.95 11.37 -46.81
N LYS A 331 -15.63 12.42 -47.29
CA LYS A 331 -15.87 12.65 -48.72
C LYS A 331 -14.78 13.49 -49.40
N SER A 332 -13.94 14.17 -48.62
CA SER A 332 -12.99 15.16 -49.14
C SER A 332 -11.66 15.10 -48.42
N PHE A 333 -10.59 14.86 -49.19
CA PHE A 333 -9.21 15.06 -48.75
C PHE A 333 -8.90 16.57 -48.73
N PRO A 334 -8.09 17.08 -47.77
CA PRO A 334 -7.71 18.49 -47.72
C PRO A 334 -6.95 18.92 -48.97
N LYS A 335 -7.28 20.09 -49.53
CA LYS A 335 -6.57 20.67 -50.70
C LYS A 335 -5.11 21.02 -50.42
N GLN A 336 -4.81 21.32 -49.16
CA GLN A 336 -3.47 21.60 -48.65
C GLN A 336 -3.39 20.99 -47.25
N CYS A 337 -2.33 20.23 -46.99
CA CYS A 337 -2.08 19.69 -45.65
C CYS A 337 -1.74 20.84 -44.69
N LYS A 338 -2.36 20.88 -43.50
CA LYS A 338 -2.18 22.01 -42.57
C LYS A 338 -0.91 21.88 -41.75
N GLY A 339 -0.37 23.01 -41.30
CA GLY A 339 0.83 23.11 -40.45
C GLY A 339 2.01 23.73 -41.17
N ASP A 340 3.10 23.98 -40.44
CA ASP A 340 4.27 24.69 -40.97
C ASP A 340 5.09 23.81 -41.93
N LYS A 341 5.24 22.53 -41.57
CA LYS A 341 5.99 21.51 -42.32
C LYS A 341 5.26 20.17 -42.27
N PRO A 342 4.04 20.08 -42.84
CA PRO A 342 3.28 18.84 -42.85
C PRO A 342 4.05 17.71 -43.55
N PHE A 343 3.72 16.47 -43.20
CA PHE A 343 4.26 15.31 -43.91
C PHE A 343 3.22 14.80 -44.89
N ALA A 344 3.45 15.04 -46.18
CA ALA A 344 2.48 14.77 -47.23
C ALA A 344 3.11 14.08 -48.47
N PRO A 345 3.57 12.82 -48.35
CA PRO A 345 4.01 12.05 -49.51
C PRO A 345 2.81 11.58 -50.34
N SER A 346 3.02 11.36 -51.64
CA SER A 346 2.03 10.76 -52.53
C SER A 346 2.67 9.73 -53.45
N PHE A 347 1.84 8.80 -53.94
CA PHE A 347 2.18 7.79 -54.93
C PHE A 347 1.16 7.90 -56.08
N THR A 348 1.60 7.82 -57.32
CA THR A 348 0.71 7.85 -58.49
C THR A 348 1.32 7.01 -59.60
N GLU A 349 0.66 5.91 -59.96
CA GLU A 349 1.10 5.00 -61.01
C GLU A 349 -0.11 4.35 -61.71
N GLU A 350 -0.11 4.37 -63.04
CA GLU A 350 -1.21 3.97 -63.93
C GLU A 350 -2.60 4.45 -63.48
N TRP A 351 -3.35 3.61 -62.76
CA TRP A 351 -4.73 3.86 -62.31
C TRP A 351 -4.85 4.20 -60.83
N LEU A 352 -3.77 4.13 -60.05
CA LEU A 352 -3.78 4.37 -58.61
C LEU A 352 -3.16 5.72 -58.28
N ASN A 353 -3.88 6.55 -57.52
CA ASN A 353 -3.33 7.71 -56.82
C ASN A 353 -3.57 7.54 -55.32
N VAL A 354 -2.50 7.65 -54.52
CA VAL A 354 -2.56 7.64 -53.06
C VAL A 354 -1.92 8.93 -52.55
N ASP A 355 -2.70 9.73 -51.83
CA ASP A 355 -2.24 10.94 -51.16
C ASP A 355 -2.29 10.73 -49.64
N ILE A 356 -1.21 11.10 -48.96
CA ILE A 356 -1.09 11.05 -47.49
C ILE A 356 -0.89 12.48 -46.99
N CYS A 357 -1.46 12.80 -45.82
CA CYS A 357 -1.26 14.09 -45.17
C CYS A 357 -1.35 13.92 -43.65
N ALA A 358 -0.21 14.01 -42.96
CA ALA A 358 -0.17 14.27 -41.53
C ALA A 358 -0.05 15.78 -41.30
N GLU A 359 -1.03 16.37 -40.62
CA GLU A 359 -1.04 17.79 -40.29
C GLU A 359 -0.01 18.13 -39.19
N GLY A 360 0.55 19.34 -39.21
CA GLY A 360 1.49 19.85 -38.22
C GLY A 360 2.89 20.13 -38.79
N SER A 361 3.92 19.89 -37.99
CA SER A 361 5.31 19.86 -38.44
C SER A 361 5.95 18.50 -38.12
N HIS A 362 6.66 17.93 -39.09
CA HIS A 362 7.47 16.72 -38.91
C HIS A 362 8.87 16.98 -38.32
N ASP A 363 9.21 18.23 -37.97
CA ASP A 363 10.52 18.63 -37.44
C ASP A 363 10.45 19.57 -36.21
N THR A 364 9.36 19.49 -35.45
CA THR A 364 9.17 20.20 -34.17
C THR A 364 8.82 19.24 -33.05
N VAL A 365 9.29 19.52 -31.83
CA VAL A 365 8.93 18.72 -30.64
C VAL A 365 7.48 18.97 -30.26
N ALA A 366 6.66 17.92 -30.15
CA ALA A 366 5.24 18.03 -29.77
C ALA A 366 5.01 18.38 -28.29
N TRP A 367 6.01 18.15 -27.44
CA TRP A 367 5.93 18.27 -25.98
C TRP A 367 6.71 19.49 -25.47
N ASN A 368 6.12 20.25 -24.55
CA ASN A 368 6.81 21.28 -23.80
C ASN A 368 7.62 20.70 -22.63
N ARG A 369 8.52 21.51 -22.06
CA ARG A 369 9.49 21.13 -21.03
C ARG A 369 8.89 20.96 -19.62
N SER A 370 7.63 21.31 -19.38
CA SER A 370 6.98 21.06 -18.07
C SER A 370 6.92 19.56 -17.77
N ARG A 371 6.77 19.21 -16.49
CA ARG A 371 6.40 17.87 -16.05
C ARG A 371 4.90 17.67 -15.95
N ASP A 372 4.12 18.75 -15.87
CA ASP A 372 2.67 18.63 -15.78
C ASP A 372 2.09 17.91 -17.00
N LYS A 373 0.89 17.39 -16.83
CA LYS A 373 0.15 16.70 -17.88
C LYS A 373 -0.01 17.61 -19.09
N GLN A 374 0.37 17.08 -20.24
CA GLN A 374 0.18 17.70 -21.54
C GLN A 374 -0.70 16.80 -22.40
N GLU A 375 -1.46 17.43 -23.28
CA GLU A 375 -2.28 16.79 -24.30
C GLU A 375 -1.93 17.41 -25.65
N HIS A 376 -1.76 16.57 -26.66
CA HIS A 376 -1.36 16.93 -28.01
C HIS A 376 -2.26 16.20 -29.00
N ASN A 377 -2.78 16.95 -29.97
CA ASN A 377 -3.77 16.47 -30.94
C ASN A 377 -3.16 16.51 -32.34
N GLU A 378 -3.26 15.40 -33.06
CA GLU A 378 -2.72 15.26 -34.42
C GLU A 378 -3.82 14.69 -35.34
N THR A 379 -3.75 15.02 -36.64
CA THR A 379 -4.68 14.48 -37.64
C THR A 379 -3.88 13.90 -38.81
N LEU A 380 -4.19 12.65 -39.16
CA LEU A 380 -3.71 11.95 -40.34
C LEU A 380 -4.85 11.77 -41.34
N TRP A 381 -4.58 12.06 -42.60
CA TRP A 381 -5.46 11.83 -43.73
C TRP A 381 -4.82 10.86 -44.71
N LEU A 382 -5.58 9.85 -45.14
CA LEU A 382 -5.21 8.92 -46.21
C LEU A 382 -6.28 9.03 -47.30
N SER A 383 -5.89 9.23 -48.55
CA SER A 383 -6.79 9.26 -49.71
C SER A 383 -6.31 8.26 -50.74
N MET A 384 -7.16 7.29 -51.07
CA MET A 384 -6.95 6.40 -52.22
C MET A 384 -7.96 6.79 -53.31
N LYS A 385 -7.46 7.10 -54.51
CA LYS A 385 -8.27 7.44 -55.69
C LYS A 385 -7.99 6.44 -56.81
N TRP A 386 -9.07 6.01 -57.45
CA TRP A 386 -9.10 5.05 -58.53
C TRP A 386 -9.40 5.77 -59.85
N GLY A 387 -8.49 5.64 -60.82
CA GLY A 387 -8.45 6.43 -62.04
C GLY A 387 -8.40 5.61 -63.33
N ILE A 388 -9.11 4.48 -63.42
CA ILE A 388 -9.20 3.72 -64.68
C ILE A 388 -9.97 4.54 -65.74
N PRO A 389 -9.41 4.72 -66.96
CA PRO A 389 -10.17 5.21 -68.11
C PRO A 389 -11.31 4.24 -68.45
N GLY A 390 -12.55 4.75 -68.48
CA GLY A 390 -13.74 3.92 -68.64
C GLY A 390 -13.69 3.04 -69.89
N GLY A 391 -13.64 1.71 -69.69
CA GLY A 391 -13.65 0.72 -70.77
C GLY A 391 -12.68 -0.47 -70.60
N GLN A 392 -11.81 -0.47 -69.59
CA GLN A 392 -10.72 -1.47 -69.48
C GLN A 392 -10.84 -2.52 -68.36
N ASP A 393 -11.89 -2.50 -67.52
CA ASP A 393 -12.16 -3.64 -66.62
C ASP A 393 -12.94 -4.75 -67.34
N SER A 394 -12.20 -5.67 -67.95
CA SER A 394 -12.71 -6.95 -68.47
C SER A 394 -12.64 -8.08 -67.44
N SER A 395 -12.17 -7.81 -66.22
CA SER A 395 -11.96 -8.82 -65.16
C SER A 395 -13.15 -8.94 -64.20
N GLY A 396 -13.87 -7.84 -63.97
CA GLY A 396 -14.94 -7.75 -62.98
C GLY A 396 -14.48 -7.91 -61.53
N GLN A 397 -13.17 -7.91 -61.27
CA GLN A 397 -12.59 -8.03 -59.92
C GLN A 397 -12.53 -6.71 -59.16
N PHE A 398 -12.57 -5.57 -59.85
CA PHE A 398 -12.35 -4.25 -59.25
C PHE A 398 -13.59 -3.38 -59.44
N ARG A 399 -14.31 -3.07 -58.36
CA ARG A 399 -15.54 -2.27 -58.46
C ARG A 399 -15.20 -0.78 -58.51
N ASN A 400 -15.94 -0.02 -59.31
CA ASN A 400 -15.77 1.43 -59.50
C ASN A 400 -16.00 2.32 -58.24
N ASN A 401 -16.01 1.75 -57.03
CA ASN A 401 -16.42 2.41 -55.78
C ASN A 401 -15.35 2.36 -54.67
N ASP A 402 -14.12 1.97 -54.99
CA ASP A 402 -13.04 1.76 -54.01
C ASP A 402 -12.19 3.00 -53.72
N SER A 403 -12.51 4.15 -54.33
CA SER A 403 -11.93 5.44 -53.91
C SER A 403 -12.48 5.84 -52.54
N TYR A 404 -11.61 6.14 -51.59
CA TYR A 404 -11.99 6.55 -50.24
C TYR A 404 -11.04 7.61 -49.68
N VAL A 405 -11.54 8.38 -48.71
CA VAL A 405 -10.69 9.22 -47.85
C VAL A 405 -10.95 8.82 -46.41
N LEU A 406 -9.90 8.45 -45.68
CA LEU A 406 -9.93 8.18 -44.25
C LEU A 406 -9.29 9.35 -43.52
N ARG A 407 -9.95 9.83 -42.47
CA ARG A 407 -9.37 10.76 -41.50
C ARG A 407 -9.23 10.04 -40.17
N CYS A 408 -8.05 10.10 -39.57
CA CYS A 408 -7.76 9.64 -38.24
C CYS A 408 -7.33 10.83 -37.38
N ASP A 409 -8.16 11.18 -36.40
CA ASP A 409 -7.80 12.14 -35.36
C ASP A 409 -7.22 11.38 -34.16
N SER A 410 -6.13 11.87 -33.58
CA SER A 410 -5.54 11.31 -32.37
C SER A 410 -5.44 12.33 -31.24
N VAL A 411 -5.48 11.80 -30.02
CA VAL A 411 -5.21 12.53 -28.79
C VAL A 411 -4.15 11.76 -28.04
N SER A 412 -2.98 12.38 -27.86
CA SER A 412 -1.84 11.84 -27.14
C SER A 412 -1.59 12.65 -25.87
N ARG A 413 -1.40 11.96 -24.74
CA ARG A 413 -1.16 12.57 -23.43
C ARG A 413 0.19 12.15 -22.89
N ARG A 414 0.85 13.07 -22.20
CA ARG A 414 2.15 12.82 -21.54
C ARG A 414 2.14 13.41 -20.14
N GLY A 415 2.55 12.61 -19.16
CA GLY A 415 2.72 13.02 -17.77
C GLY A 415 3.40 11.90 -16.99
N TRP A 416 3.00 11.69 -15.72
CA TRP A 416 3.72 10.79 -14.82
C TRP A 416 2.76 9.95 -13.97
N PHE A 417 3.27 8.84 -13.46
CA PHE A 417 2.63 8.02 -12.44
C PHE A 417 3.65 7.58 -11.40
N GLN A 418 3.19 7.24 -10.20
CA GLN A 418 4.03 6.64 -9.16
C GLN A 418 4.25 5.15 -9.48
N LEU A 419 5.50 4.69 -9.47
CA LEU A 419 5.83 3.27 -9.67
C LEU A 419 5.33 2.39 -8.50
N PRO A 420 5.08 1.09 -8.73
CA PRO A 420 4.81 0.11 -7.67
C PRO A 420 5.82 0.16 -6.51
N ASN A 421 5.33 0.23 -5.27
CA ASN A 421 6.14 0.26 -4.04
C ASN A 421 5.36 -0.24 -2.82
N ASN A 422 6.05 -0.41 -1.69
CA ASN A 422 5.45 -0.93 -0.46
C ASN A 422 4.36 -0.02 0.12
N ALA A 423 4.45 1.30 -0.06
CA ALA A 423 3.48 2.26 0.48
C ALA A 423 2.15 2.30 -0.32
N ASN A 424 2.16 1.90 -1.60
CA ASN A 424 0.94 1.75 -2.42
C ASN A 424 0.54 0.27 -2.66
N GLY A 425 1.08 -0.66 -1.87
CA GLY A 425 0.72 -2.08 -1.95
C GLY A 425 1.14 -2.77 -3.24
N GLY A 426 2.25 -2.33 -3.86
CA GLY A 426 2.81 -2.90 -5.08
C GLY A 426 2.05 -2.54 -6.35
N LYS A 427 1.28 -1.45 -6.37
CA LYS A 427 0.44 -1.05 -7.51
C LYS A 427 0.96 0.22 -8.17
N PRO A 428 0.84 0.40 -9.50
CA PRO A 428 1.08 1.70 -10.12
C PRO A 428 0.08 2.73 -9.57
N GLY A 429 0.56 3.95 -9.37
CA GLY A 429 -0.30 5.09 -9.05
C GLY A 429 -1.11 5.55 -10.27
N PRO A 430 -2.16 6.37 -10.06
CA PRO A 430 -2.94 6.96 -11.14
C PRO A 430 -2.10 7.96 -11.95
N PHE A 431 -2.64 8.40 -13.09
CA PHE A 431 -2.13 9.57 -13.79
C PHE A 431 -2.21 10.80 -12.86
N ARG A 432 -1.14 11.59 -12.80
CA ARG A 432 -1.15 12.90 -12.14
C ARG A 432 -1.28 14.01 -13.18
N ASP A 433 -2.16 14.97 -12.91
CA ASP A 433 -2.28 16.19 -13.71
C ASP A 433 -1.12 17.16 -13.44
N GLU A 434 -0.71 17.30 -12.18
CA GLU A 434 0.38 18.19 -11.73
C GLU A 434 1.57 17.40 -11.15
N TRP A 435 2.78 17.91 -11.36
CA TRP A 435 4.00 17.36 -10.77
C TRP A 435 4.14 17.75 -9.28
N PRO A 436 4.61 16.86 -8.38
CA PRO A 436 4.74 17.19 -6.96
C PRO A 436 5.68 18.37 -6.73
N SER A 437 5.35 19.22 -5.75
CA SER A 437 6.22 20.32 -5.31
C SER A 437 7.55 19.81 -4.75
N TRP A 438 8.62 20.61 -4.77
CA TRP A 438 9.92 20.21 -4.22
C TRP A 438 9.86 19.75 -2.76
N ARG A 439 8.93 20.30 -1.96
CA ARG A 439 8.71 19.88 -0.57
C ARG A 439 8.16 18.46 -0.52
N GLU A 440 7.17 18.13 -1.35
CA GLU A 440 6.70 16.75 -1.49
C GLU A 440 7.83 15.83 -1.99
N LEU A 441 8.56 16.23 -3.03
CA LEU A 441 9.68 15.43 -3.56
C LEU A 441 10.77 15.17 -2.51
N LYS A 442 11.00 16.10 -1.59
CA LYS A 442 11.99 16.00 -0.52
C LYS A 442 11.58 15.08 0.63
N TYR A 443 10.31 15.07 1.01
CA TYR A 443 9.84 14.40 2.23
C TYR A 443 8.99 13.14 1.97
N GLU A 444 8.31 13.07 0.82
CA GLU A 444 7.35 12.01 0.45
C GLU A 444 7.82 11.09 -0.70
N PHE A 445 8.86 11.47 -1.45
CA PHE A 445 9.37 10.72 -2.60
C PHE A 445 10.90 10.60 -2.57
N ASN A 446 11.47 9.85 -3.52
CA ASN A 446 12.91 9.61 -3.65
C ASN A 446 13.44 9.98 -5.03
N ASP A 447 12.75 10.87 -5.73
CA ASP A 447 13.11 11.30 -7.07
C ASP A 447 14.30 12.27 -7.02
N TYR A 448 15.52 11.76 -7.25
CA TYR A 448 16.78 12.51 -7.17
C TYR A 448 17.63 12.37 -8.44
N TYR A 449 18.41 13.41 -8.76
CA TYR A 449 19.54 13.32 -9.70
C TYR A 449 20.84 13.05 -8.95
N ILE A 450 21.69 12.15 -9.46
CA ILE A 450 23.06 11.94 -8.95
C ILE A 450 24.05 12.50 -9.97
N ASN A 451 24.29 13.81 -9.92
CA ASN A 451 25.15 14.52 -10.88
C ASN A 451 26.32 15.33 -10.25
N SER A 452 26.53 15.28 -8.93
CA SER A 452 27.67 15.95 -8.27
C SER A 452 28.04 15.30 -6.91
N PRO A 453 29.32 15.32 -6.47
CA PRO A 453 29.71 14.94 -5.10
C PRO A 453 29.23 15.91 -4.03
N GLN A 454 28.88 17.14 -4.44
CA GLN A 454 28.21 18.13 -3.60
C GLN A 454 26.71 17.99 -3.87
N TRP A 455 25.98 17.67 -2.81
CA TRP A 455 24.55 17.36 -2.82
C TRP A 455 23.70 18.62 -2.99
N ASP A 456 23.85 19.27 -4.15
CA ASP A 456 22.97 20.36 -4.56
C ASP A 456 21.53 19.84 -4.59
N GLN A 457 20.67 20.55 -3.86
CA GLN A 457 19.30 20.17 -3.50
C GLN A 457 18.33 20.32 -4.70
N THR A 458 18.73 19.80 -5.85
CA THR A 458 18.09 19.97 -7.15
C THR A 458 17.12 18.83 -7.40
N PHE A 459 15.89 19.02 -6.93
CA PHE A 459 14.81 18.08 -7.20
C PHE A 459 14.40 18.13 -8.68
N PRO A 460 13.91 17.03 -9.26
CA PRO A 460 13.28 17.03 -10.57
C PRO A 460 12.13 18.05 -10.62
N GLY A 461 12.32 19.15 -11.35
CA GLY A 461 11.41 20.30 -11.39
C GLY A 461 12.02 21.61 -10.88
N ASP A 462 12.92 21.58 -9.89
CA ASP A 462 13.59 22.80 -9.39
C ASP A 462 14.73 23.27 -10.29
N ARG A 463 15.35 22.33 -11.02
CA ARG A 463 16.43 22.65 -11.96
C ARG A 463 15.93 23.57 -13.10
N TYR A 464 14.67 23.38 -13.49
CA TYR A 464 13.96 24.13 -14.53
C TYR A 464 12.46 24.15 -14.19
N PRO A 465 11.92 25.23 -13.58
CA PRO A 465 10.48 25.42 -13.54
C PRO A 465 9.91 25.43 -14.97
N ALA A 466 8.62 25.20 -15.14
CA ALA A 466 7.97 25.08 -16.45
C ALA A 466 8.15 26.31 -17.39
N ALA A 467 8.59 27.45 -16.85
CA ALA A 467 9.00 28.62 -17.60
C ALA A 467 10.44 28.50 -18.11
N GLU A 468 10.57 28.31 -19.43
CA GLU A 468 11.67 28.78 -20.26
C GLU A 468 13.11 28.61 -19.72
N ILE A 469 13.72 27.44 -19.98
CA ILE A 469 15.19 27.38 -20.07
C ILE A 469 15.62 28.31 -21.22
N PRO A 470 16.43 29.36 -20.97
CA PRO A 470 16.87 30.28 -22.02
C PRO A 470 17.64 29.55 -23.12
N ASP A 471 17.57 30.05 -24.35
CA ASP A 471 18.25 29.40 -25.49
C ASP A 471 19.77 29.29 -25.28
N GLU A 472 20.39 30.22 -24.54
CA GLU A 472 21.81 30.16 -24.16
C GLU A 472 22.14 28.95 -23.25
N GLU A 473 21.28 28.63 -22.28
CA GLU A 473 21.45 27.40 -21.49
C GLU A 473 21.18 26.16 -22.36
N LEU A 474 20.17 26.22 -23.24
CA LEU A 474 19.89 25.12 -24.17
C LEU A 474 21.09 24.86 -25.12
N GLN A 475 21.81 25.90 -25.55
CA GLN A 475 23.06 25.76 -26.30
C GLN A 475 24.16 25.10 -25.45
N LYS A 476 24.28 25.48 -24.17
CA LYS A 476 25.21 24.84 -23.22
C LYS A 476 24.90 23.34 -23.02
N TYR A 477 23.63 22.92 -23.12
CA TYR A 477 23.23 21.51 -23.17
C TYR A 477 23.57 20.82 -24.50
N ARG A 478 23.41 21.48 -25.66
CA ARG A 478 23.86 20.95 -26.97
C ARG A 478 25.36 20.79 -27.06
N GLY A 479 26.13 21.63 -26.37
CA GLY A 479 27.60 21.58 -26.33
C GLY A 479 28.19 20.35 -25.62
N LYS A 480 27.36 19.50 -24.98
CA LYS A 480 27.81 18.21 -24.45
C LYS A 480 27.95 17.20 -25.62
N PRO A 481 29.07 16.45 -25.74
CA PRO A 481 29.35 15.57 -26.89
C PRO A 481 28.41 14.35 -27.03
N SER A 482 27.43 14.18 -26.14
CA SER A 482 26.35 13.18 -26.23
C SER A 482 25.03 13.74 -26.77
N ASN A 483 24.90 15.07 -26.87
CA ASN A 483 23.69 15.79 -27.28
C ASN A 483 23.86 16.47 -28.65
N THR A 484 24.95 16.14 -29.36
CA THR A 484 25.39 16.72 -30.65
C THR A 484 24.54 16.29 -31.85
N TYR A 485 23.33 15.79 -31.63
CA TYR A 485 22.43 15.46 -32.72
C TYR A 485 21.92 16.74 -33.40
N GLN A 486 22.19 16.87 -34.70
CA GLN A 486 21.83 18.03 -35.52
C GLN A 486 20.66 17.75 -36.48
N GLY A 487 20.08 16.55 -36.43
CA GLY A 487 18.90 16.20 -37.23
C GLY A 487 17.59 16.79 -36.66
N PRO A 488 16.46 16.53 -37.32
CA PRO A 488 15.15 17.02 -36.86
C PRO A 488 14.75 16.37 -35.53
N PRO A 489 14.06 17.09 -34.62
CA PRO A 489 13.54 16.53 -33.37
C PRO A 489 12.36 15.58 -33.62
N VAL A 490 11.98 14.80 -32.60
CA VAL A 490 10.83 13.87 -32.69
C VAL A 490 9.50 14.64 -32.64
N PRO A 491 8.60 14.47 -33.63
CA PRO A 491 7.26 15.07 -33.60
C PRO A 491 6.30 14.27 -32.72
N GLY A 492 5.00 14.54 -32.83
CA GLY A 492 3.98 13.82 -32.07
C GLY A 492 3.90 12.32 -32.43
N PRO A 493 3.24 11.50 -31.59
CA PRO A 493 3.19 10.05 -31.80
C PRO A 493 2.55 9.64 -33.14
N LEU A 494 1.50 10.33 -33.61
CA LEU A 494 0.86 9.99 -34.88
C LEU A 494 1.72 10.39 -36.08
N MET A 495 2.35 11.57 -36.04
CA MET A 495 3.33 12.00 -37.05
C MET A 495 4.53 11.04 -37.09
N THR A 496 5.02 10.60 -35.93
CA THR A 496 6.11 9.60 -35.83
C THR A 496 5.71 8.26 -36.44
N VAL A 497 4.46 7.80 -36.23
CA VAL A 497 3.90 6.63 -36.92
C VAL A 497 3.82 6.84 -38.43
N ALA A 498 3.34 7.99 -38.90
CA ALA A 498 3.27 8.30 -40.33
C ALA A 498 4.66 8.31 -41.00
N LEU A 499 5.68 8.87 -40.33
CA LEU A 499 7.08 8.80 -40.76
C LEU A 499 7.61 7.35 -40.77
N ALA A 500 7.24 6.52 -39.80
CA ALA A 500 7.66 5.11 -39.73
C ALA A 500 6.97 4.22 -40.80
N MET A 501 5.74 4.56 -41.20
CA MET A 501 4.96 3.82 -42.19
C MET A 501 5.22 4.26 -43.63
N PHE A 502 5.48 5.55 -43.86
CA PHE A 502 5.52 6.16 -45.20
C PHE A 502 6.74 7.05 -45.47
N GLY A 503 7.62 7.25 -44.48
CA GLY A 503 8.82 8.07 -44.61
C GLY A 503 9.98 7.39 -45.35
N ASN A 504 11.15 8.01 -45.34
CA ASN A 504 12.26 7.67 -46.23
C ASN A 504 12.80 6.23 -46.15
N SER A 505 12.58 5.53 -45.04
CA SER A 505 13.00 4.14 -44.80
C SER A 505 11.86 3.10 -44.96
N SER A 506 10.69 3.53 -45.45
CA SER A 506 9.51 2.67 -45.60
C SER A 506 9.42 1.95 -46.95
N PHE A 507 8.60 0.88 -47.00
CA PHE A 507 8.22 0.24 -48.27
C PHE A 507 7.50 1.21 -49.23
N PHE A 508 6.74 2.18 -48.71
CA PHE A 508 6.03 3.16 -49.52
C PHE A 508 7.00 4.12 -50.23
N GLN A 509 8.06 4.55 -49.54
CA GLN A 509 9.14 5.29 -50.19
C GLN A 509 9.86 4.43 -51.23
N ALA A 510 10.17 3.17 -50.93
CA ALA A 510 10.80 2.25 -51.88
C ALA A 510 9.95 2.07 -53.16
N ALA A 511 8.64 1.92 -53.02
CA ALA A 511 7.70 1.88 -54.13
C ALA A 511 7.66 3.20 -54.93
N ARG A 512 7.74 4.35 -54.26
CA ARG A 512 7.68 5.69 -54.86
C ARG A 512 8.94 6.07 -55.64
N VAL A 513 10.11 5.55 -55.28
CA VAL A 513 11.39 5.86 -55.96
C VAL A 513 11.86 4.78 -56.93
N ALA A 514 11.20 3.62 -56.97
CA ALA A 514 11.53 2.58 -57.91
C ALA A 514 11.18 3.00 -59.35
N ASP A 515 12.05 2.70 -60.29
CA ASP A 515 11.76 2.78 -61.72
C ASP A 515 10.98 1.54 -62.18
N ARG A 516 10.20 1.67 -63.25
CA ARG A 516 9.39 0.57 -63.83
C ARG A 516 10.21 -0.68 -64.13
N ASP A 517 11.46 -0.51 -64.58
CA ASP A 517 12.39 -1.60 -64.89
C ASP A 517 12.85 -2.36 -63.62
N THR A 518 12.81 -1.71 -62.45
CA THR A 518 13.21 -2.28 -61.15
C THR A 518 12.02 -2.69 -60.27
N TYR A 519 10.78 -2.48 -60.71
CA TYR A 519 9.56 -2.82 -59.94
C TYR A 519 9.54 -4.27 -59.46
N ASN A 520 9.82 -5.25 -60.33
CA ASN A 520 9.80 -6.67 -59.94
C ASN A 520 10.77 -6.94 -58.78
N GLN A 521 12.01 -6.44 -58.87
CA GLN A 521 13.03 -6.62 -57.84
C GLN A 521 12.67 -5.88 -56.53
N THR A 522 12.10 -4.68 -56.63
CA THR A 522 11.63 -3.92 -55.45
C THR A 522 10.45 -4.62 -54.77
N ILE A 523 9.51 -5.18 -55.54
CA ILE A 523 8.38 -5.96 -55.03
C ILE A 523 8.84 -7.24 -54.34
N GLU A 524 9.78 -7.98 -54.95
CA GLU A 524 10.41 -9.16 -54.34
C GLU A 524 11.08 -8.78 -53.01
N ASN A 525 11.89 -7.71 -52.98
CA ASN A 525 12.53 -7.22 -51.76
C ASN A 525 11.53 -6.80 -50.67
N ILE A 526 10.42 -6.14 -51.02
CA ILE A 526 9.36 -5.75 -50.07
C ILE A 526 8.65 -6.99 -49.51
N CYS A 527 8.32 -7.95 -50.38
CA CYS A 527 7.62 -9.17 -50.00
C CYS A 527 8.47 -10.11 -49.15
N ASP A 528 9.71 -10.39 -49.57
CA ASP A 528 10.55 -11.40 -48.93
C ASP A 528 11.10 -10.91 -47.58
N ASN A 529 11.24 -9.60 -47.39
CA ASN A 529 11.54 -8.99 -46.08
C ASN A 529 10.28 -8.59 -45.27
N SER A 530 9.08 -8.86 -45.79
CA SER A 530 7.78 -8.55 -45.13
C SER A 530 7.64 -7.09 -44.66
N LEU A 531 8.00 -6.13 -45.52
CA LEU A 531 8.11 -4.70 -45.16
C LEU A 531 6.77 -3.95 -44.99
N PHE A 532 5.65 -4.64 -44.70
CA PHE A 532 4.33 -4.04 -44.51
C PHE A 532 4.07 -3.67 -43.04
N PRO A 533 3.99 -2.38 -42.67
CA PRO A 533 3.68 -1.97 -41.31
C PRO A 533 2.28 -2.44 -40.91
N LEU A 534 2.11 -2.77 -39.62
CA LEU A 534 0.84 -3.17 -38.99
C LEU A 534 0.28 -4.55 -39.38
N LEU A 535 0.96 -5.30 -40.25
CA LEU A 535 0.50 -6.61 -40.73
C LEU A 535 0.18 -7.60 -39.60
N GLY A 536 1.01 -7.64 -38.55
CA GLY A 536 0.79 -8.50 -37.37
C GLY A 536 -0.22 -7.98 -36.34
N MET A 537 -0.66 -6.72 -36.47
CA MET A 537 -1.58 -6.05 -35.52
C MET A 537 -3.02 -5.98 -36.01
N MET A 538 -3.21 -6.06 -37.33
CA MET A 538 -4.51 -6.11 -37.99
C MET A 538 -5.08 -7.55 -37.94
N PRO A 539 -6.42 -7.74 -37.94
CA PRO A 539 -7.01 -9.08 -37.93
C PRO A 539 -6.66 -9.87 -39.20
N ARG A 540 -6.58 -11.21 -39.09
CA ARG A 540 -6.13 -12.11 -40.19
C ARG A 540 -6.98 -12.08 -41.46
N GLU A 541 -8.18 -11.51 -41.40
CA GLU A 541 -9.11 -11.40 -42.53
C GLU A 541 -8.74 -10.25 -43.48
N TYR A 542 -7.92 -9.29 -43.03
CA TYR A 542 -7.49 -8.14 -43.82
C TYR A 542 -6.20 -8.47 -44.60
N ASN A 543 -6.34 -8.77 -45.90
CA ASN A 543 -5.21 -9.06 -46.80
C ASN A 543 -4.39 -7.80 -47.15
N LEU A 544 -3.61 -7.31 -46.19
CA LEU A 544 -2.75 -6.11 -46.31
C LEU A 544 -1.53 -6.26 -47.23
N GLY A 545 -1.32 -7.42 -47.86
CA GLY A 545 -0.21 -7.63 -48.79
C GLY A 545 -0.36 -8.90 -49.65
N TRP A 546 -0.16 -8.76 -50.97
CA TRP A 546 -0.28 -9.85 -51.96
C TRP A 546 0.96 -10.75 -52.09
N CYS A 547 1.80 -10.81 -51.05
CA CYS A 547 3.11 -11.47 -51.08
C CYS A 547 3.09 -13.01 -50.92
N SER A 548 1.90 -13.61 -50.82
CA SER A 548 1.74 -15.06 -50.65
C SER A 548 2.33 -15.87 -51.82
N PRO A 549 3.05 -16.98 -51.57
CA PRO A 549 3.54 -17.88 -52.61
C PRO A 549 2.42 -18.44 -53.52
N SER A 550 1.19 -18.57 -53.02
CA SER A 550 0.04 -19.03 -53.81
C SER A 550 -0.44 -18.01 -54.86
N VAL A 551 -0.12 -16.73 -54.67
CA VAL A 551 -0.42 -15.64 -55.60
C VAL A 551 0.69 -15.50 -56.63
N ARG A 552 1.97 -15.54 -56.20
CA ARG A 552 3.16 -15.54 -57.11
C ARG A 552 3.14 -16.65 -58.17
N ASN A 553 2.47 -17.78 -57.90
CA ASN A 553 2.34 -18.89 -58.85
C ASN A 553 1.28 -18.67 -59.96
N ARG A 554 0.48 -17.61 -59.91
CA ARG A 554 -0.39 -17.23 -61.04
C ARG A 554 0.43 -16.45 -62.07
N LYS A 555 0.16 -16.65 -63.36
CA LYS A 555 0.87 -15.98 -64.48
C LYS A 555 0.56 -14.47 -64.63
N HIS A 556 0.45 -13.74 -63.53
CA HIS A 556 0.37 -12.28 -63.51
C HIS A 556 1.61 -11.74 -62.83
N SER A 557 2.36 -10.92 -63.57
CA SER A 557 3.37 -10.03 -63.00
C SER A 557 2.65 -9.04 -62.08
N LEU A 558 2.86 -9.18 -60.78
CA LEU A 558 2.31 -8.26 -59.78
C LEU A 558 2.86 -6.84 -60.04
N LYS A 559 1.99 -5.86 -60.29
CA LYS A 559 2.42 -4.47 -60.48
C LYS A 559 2.58 -3.77 -59.14
N MET A 560 3.41 -2.72 -59.10
CA MET A 560 3.64 -1.92 -57.88
C MET A 560 2.34 -1.31 -57.35
N GLN A 561 1.50 -0.80 -58.25
CA GLN A 561 0.17 -0.27 -57.92
C GLN A 561 -0.77 -1.33 -57.26
N ASP A 562 -0.70 -2.61 -57.65
CA ASP A 562 -1.52 -3.66 -57.04
C ASP A 562 -1.11 -3.83 -55.57
N LEU A 563 0.20 -3.88 -55.32
CA LEU A 563 0.78 -4.04 -53.99
C LEU A 563 0.39 -2.89 -53.05
N ILE A 564 0.48 -1.65 -53.53
CA ILE A 564 0.05 -0.46 -52.78
C ILE A 564 -1.47 -0.47 -52.58
N TYR A 565 -2.26 -0.81 -53.60
CA TYR A 565 -3.71 -0.89 -53.51
C TYR A 565 -4.18 -1.81 -52.38
N TYR A 566 -3.68 -3.06 -52.30
CA TYR A 566 -4.13 -4.00 -51.26
C TYR A 566 -3.75 -3.56 -49.85
N TYR A 567 -2.60 -2.91 -49.68
CA TYR A 567 -2.22 -2.33 -48.40
C TYR A 567 -3.19 -1.21 -47.96
N PHE A 568 -3.52 -0.28 -48.86
CA PHE A 568 -4.43 0.81 -48.54
C PHE A 568 -5.90 0.35 -48.43
N ASP A 569 -6.38 -0.59 -49.24
CA ASP A 569 -7.72 -1.18 -49.07
C ASP A 569 -7.86 -1.87 -47.70
N GLY A 570 -6.81 -2.52 -47.20
CA GLY A 570 -6.77 -3.04 -45.82
C GLY A 570 -6.92 -1.96 -44.73
N LEU A 571 -6.45 -0.73 -44.98
CA LEU A 571 -6.58 0.42 -44.05
C LEU A 571 -7.95 1.12 -44.13
N LYS A 572 -8.81 0.78 -45.09
CA LYS A 572 -10.15 1.36 -45.30
C LYS A 572 -11.12 1.09 -44.14
N ASN A 573 -10.89 0.04 -43.34
CA ASN A 573 -11.73 -0.29 -42.20
C ASN A 573 -11.45 0.64 -41.01
N GLU A 574 -12.46 1.45 -40.65
CA GLU A 574 -12.38 2.46 -39.59
C GLU A 574 -11.94 1.88 -38.24
N GLU A 575 -12.54 0.77 -37.81
CA GLU A 575 -12.26 0.16 -36.51
C GLU A 575 -10.88 -0.51 -36.48
N ALA A 576 -10.57 -1.36 -37.45
CA ALA A 576 -9.29 -2.07 -37.52
C ALA A 576 -8.11 -1.08 -37.59
N THR A 577 -8.22 -0.05 -38.43
CA THR A 577 -7.20 1.01 -38.53
C THR A 577 -7.11 1.85 -37.26
N THR A 578 -8.24 2.15 -36.59
CA THR A 578 -8.23 2.81 -35.28
C THR A 578 -7.42 2.00 -34.26
N GLN A 579 -7.74 0.70 -34.11
CA GLN A 579 -7.02 -0.19 -33.19
C GLN A 579 -5.53 -0.32 -33.55
N ALA A 580 -5.21 -0.43 -34.84
CA ALA A 580 -3.82 -0.56 -35.29
C ALA A 580 -3.00 0.72 -35.09
N LEU A 581 -3.57 1.90 -35.32
CA LEU A 581 -2.89 3.17 -35.05
C LEU A 581 -2.68 3.43 -33.55
N GLU A 582 -3.57 2.98 -32.67
CA GLU A 582 -3.35 3.07 -31.22
C GLU A 582 -2.20 2.18 -30.74
N LYS A 583 -2.06 0.97 -31.32
CA LYS A 583 -0.90 0.09 -31.08
C LYS A 583 0.37 0.72 -31.66
N ALA A 584 0.30 1.33 -32.84
CA ALA A 584 1.42 2.01 -33.47
C ALA A 584 1.92 3.23 -32.68
N MET A 585 1.00 4.07 -32.18
CA MET A 585 1.34 5.23 -31.36
C MET A 585 1.91 4.81 -30.00
N LEU A 586 1.49 3.68 -29.43
CA LEU A 586 2.18 3.10 -28.27
C LEU A 586 3.65 2.82 -28.58
N PHE A 587 3.96 2.25 -29.75
CA PHE A 587 5.33 1.99 -30.15
C PHE A 587 6.14 3.26 -30.42
N ALA A 588 5.52 4.31 -30.96
CA ALA A 588 6.16 5.63 -31.06
C ALA A 588 6.47 6.22 -29.66
N ASN A 589 5.52 6.13 -28.73
CA ASN A 589 5.70 6.55 -27.34
C ASN A 589 6.80 5.74 -26.61
N GLU A 590 6.79 4.41 -26.75
CA GLU A 590 7.83 3.52 -26.21
C GLU A 590 9.20 3.86 -26.80
N ALA A 591 9.29 4.02 -28.13
CA ALA A 591 10.53 4.35 -28.81
C ALA A 591 11.08 5.73 -28.38
N LEU A 592 10.21 6.73 -28.22
CA LEU A 592 10.58 8.06 -27.72
C LEU A 592 11.07 7.99 -26.26
N LEU A 593 10.26 7.45 -25.35
CA LEU A 593 10.60 7.38 -23.91
C LEU A 593 11.86 6.54 -23.64
N THR A 594 11.98 5.37 -24.26
CA THR A 594 13.18 4.51 -24.08
C THR A 594 14.44 5.11 -24.71
N THR A 595 14.31 5.91 -25.78
CA THR A 595 15.45 6.63 -26.37
C THR A 595 15.85 7.81 -25.48
N ALA A 596 14.90 8.61 -25.00
CA ALA A 596 15.15 9.69 -24.05
C ALA A 596 15.82 9.17 -22.76
N ALA A 597 15.30 8.10 -22.16
CA ALA A 597 15.87 7.44 -20.98
C ALA A 597 17.27 6.83 -21.21
N SER A 598 17.77 6.79 -22.45
CA SER A 598 19.14 6.39 -22.79
C SER A 598 20.14 7.56 -22.83
N LEU A 599 19.66 8.81 -22.95
CA LEU A 599 20.48 10.04 -23.07
C LEU A 599 21.21 10.41 -21.76
N PHE A 600 21.82 11.60 -21.70
CA PHE A 600 22.75 11.94 -20.61
C PHE A 600 22.05 12.36 -19.30
N GLU A 601 21.00 13.19 -19.34
CA GLU A 601 20.34 13.73 -18.14
C GLU A 601 19.24 12.80 -17.56
N LYS A 602 19.24 11.53 -17.98
CA LYS A 602 18.31 10.48 -17.52
C LYS A 602 18.30 10.32 -16.00
N ARG A 603 17.10 10.30 -15.42
CA ARG A 603 16.91 10.16 -13.97
C ARG A 603 16.99 8.68 -13.55
N PRO A 604 17.81 8.33 -12.56
CA PRO A 604 17.87 6.96 -12.05
C PRO A 604 16.62 6.61 -11.24
N ILE A 605 16.10 5.40 -11.43
CA ILE A 605 15.07 4.80 -10.58
C ILE A 605 15.76 3.76 -9.70
N PHE A 606 15.61 3.90 -8.38
CA PHE A 606 16.25 3.01 -7.40
C PHE A 606 15.29 1.93 -6.89
N TYR A 607 15.87 0.81 -6.47
CA TYR A 607 15.22 -0.20 -5.64
C TYR A 607 15.92 -0.31 -4.29
N SER A 608 15.12 -0.39 -3.22
CA SER A 608 15.60 -0.86 -1.92
C SER A 608 14.55 -1.77 -1.29
N PRO A 609 14.94 -2.94 -0.75
CA PRO A 609 14.03 -3.76 0.04
C PRO A 609 13.68 -3.11 1.39
N GLY A 610 14.44 -2.09 1.83
CA GLY A 610 14.30 -1.43 3.12
C GLY A 610 14.88 -2.23 4.28
N THR A 611 14.51 -1.83 5.50
CA THR A 611 14.84 -2.53 6.75
C THR A 611 13.54 -2.99 7.41
N ALA A 612 13.46 -4.27 7.76
CA ALA A 612 12.32 -4.85 8.44
C ALA A 612 12.16 -4.30 9.87
N VAL A 613 10.95 -3.88 10.20
CA VAL A 613 10.54 -3.38 11.52
C VAL A 613 9.25 -4.07 11.94
N ILE A 614 9.24 -4.64 13.14
CA ILE A 614 8.06 -5.28 13.73
C ILE A 614 7.27 -4.22 14.51
N LYS A 615 5.97 -4.06 14.20
CA LYS A 615 5.05 -3.22 14.96
C LYS A 615 3.70 -3.93 15.19
N PRO A 616 2.86 -3.48 16.14
CA PRO A 616 1.51 -4.01 16.27
C PRO A 616 0.66 -3.60 15.05
N LYS A 617 -0.09 -4.55 14.50
CA LYS A 617 -1.00 -4.32 13.37
C LYS A 617 -2.16 -3.42 13.79
N LYS A 618 -2.47 -2.42 12.95
CA LYS A 618 -3.64 -1.55 13.16
C LYS A 618 -4.92 -2.28 12.69
N ASP A 619 -5.62 -2.90 13.64
CA ASP A 619 -6.98 -3.40 13.45
C ASP A 619 -7.97 -2.61 14.33
N SER A 620 -8.93 -1.94 13.69
CA SER A 620 -9.96 -1.14 14.36
C SER A 620 -10.83 -1.99 15.31
N ALA A 621 -11.15 -3.24 14.94
CA ALA A 621 -11.98 -4.12 15.77
C ALA A 621 -11.21 -4.55 17.03
N ALA A 622 -9.93 -4.91 16.88
CA ALA A 622 -9.02 -5.19 17.99
C ALA A 622 -8.91 -4.00 18.95
N VAL A 623 -8.63 -2.80 18.44
CA VAL A 623 -8.47 -1.59 19.24
C VAL A 623 -9.73 -1.23 20.02
N ILE A 624 -10.91 -1.28 19.37
CA ILE A 624 -12.19 -1.02 20.05
C ILE A 624 -12.42 -2.04 21.17
N THR A 625 -12.28 -3.34 20.88
CA THR A 625 -12.57 -4.42 21.84
C THR A 625 -11.69 -4.33 23.09
N VAL A 626 -10.37 -4.20 22.91
CA VAL A 626 -9.43 -4.14 24.04
C VAL A 626 -9.59 -2.82 24.82
N THR A 627 -9.84 -1.69 24.15
CA THR A 627 -10.09 -0.41 24.84
C THR A 627 -11.36 -0.48 25.69
N VAL A 628 -12.45 -1.07 25.19
CA VAL A 628 -13.70 -1.23 25.96
C VAL A 628 -13.48 -2.10 27.20
N LEU A 629 -12.75 -3.20 27.09
CA LEU A 629 -12.43 -4.07 28.24
C LEU A 629 -11.60 -3.33 29.30
N ILE A 630 -10.57 -2.58 28.88
CA ILE A 630 -9.75 -1.76 29.78
C ILE A 630 -10.60 -0.67 30.44
N CYS A 631 -11.45 0.03 29.69
CA CYS A 631 -12.35 1.04 30.24
C CYS A 631 -13.33 0.44 31.27
N LEU A 632 -13.89 -0.74 31.01
CA LEU A 632 -14.77 -1.45 31.96
C LEU A 632 -14.01 -1.84 33.24
N GLN A 633 -12.79 -2.41 33.11
CA GLN A 633 -11.96 -2.75 34.27
C GLN A 633 -11.60 -1.50 35.08
N VAL A 634 -11.17 -0.42 34.41
CA VAL A 634 -10.81 0.86 35.04
C VAL A 634 -12.00 1.47 35.78
N MET A 635 -13.19 1.51 35.16
CA MET A 635 -14.41 1.98 35.85
C MET A 635 -14.75 1.12 37.07
N GLY A 636 -14.64 -0.21 36.97
CA GLY A 636 -14.84 -1.13 38.09
C GLY A 636 -13.85 -0.89 39.24
N LEU A 637 -12.58 -0.66 38.92
CA LEU A 637 -11.54 -0.37 39.91
C LEU A 637 -11.73 1.01 40.57
N PHE A 638 -12.11 2.05 39.82
CA PHE A 638 -12.47 3.35 40.40
C PHE A 638 -13.69 3.27 41.32
N ALA A 639 -14.74 2.55 40.90
CA ALA A 639 -15.93 2.33 41.73
C ALA A 639 -15.59 1.55 43.02
N LEU A 640 -14.75 0.52 42.93
CA LEU A 640 -14.25 -0.24 44.08
C LEU A 640 -13.39 0.64 45.01
N MET A 641 -12.45 1.42 44.48
CA MET A 641 -11.60 2.31 45.29
C MET A 641 -12.44 3.39 46.00
N TRP A 642 -13.41 3.98 45.31
CA TRP A 642 -14.36 4.93 45.90
C TRP A 642 -15.24 4.29 46.98
N PHE A 643 -15.66 3.04 46.78
CA PHE A 643 -16.38 2.28 47.79
C PHE A 643 -15.53 2.01 49.05
N ILE A 644 -14.23 1.68 48.88
CA ILE A 644 -13.27 1.48 49.97
C ILE A 644 -13.01 2.77 50.75
N LEU A 645 -12.84 3.91 50.07
CA LEU A 645 -12.56 5.21 50.71
C LEU A 645 -13.76 5.82 51.45
N ARG A 646 -14.97 5.30 51.24
CA ARG A 646 -16.23 5.87 51.76
C ARG A 646 -16.51 5.61 53.25
N ALA A 647 -15.82 4.67 53.89
CA ALA A 647 -15.94 4.44 55.32
C ALA A 647 -14.60 4.03 55.94
N PRO A 648 -14.34 4.42 57.20
CA PRO A 648 -13.26 3.84 57.99
C PRO A 648 -13.51 2.34 58.24
N THR A 649 -12.44 1.55 58.35
CA THR A 649 -12.53 0.12 58.69
C THR A 649 -11.81 -0.22 59.98
N TRP A 650 -12.28 -1.29 60.63
CA TRP A 650 -11.74 -1.82 61.88
C TRP A 650 -10.66 -2.91 61.68
N THR A 651 -10.56 -3.49 60.48
CA THR A 651 -9.53 -4.46 60.09
C THR A 651 -8.99 -4.15 58.69
N GLU A 652 -7.74 -4.52 58.39
CA GLU A 652 -7.17 -4.31 57.05
C GLU A 652 -7.78 -5.30 56.02
N THR A 653 -8.06 -6.55 56.43
CA THR A 653 -8.60 -7.64 55.60
C THR A 653 -9.62 -8.50 56.35
N LEU A 654 -10.50 -9.17 55.61
CA LEU A 654 -11.55 -10.06 56.14
C LEU A 654 -11.02 -11.50 56.28
N ASP A 655 -10.02 -11.70 57.14
CA ASP A 655 -9.35 -13.00 57.32
C ASP A 655 -9.92 -13.78 58.54
N ALA A 656 -9.35 -14.95 58.86
CA ALA A 656 -9.81 -15.83 59.93
C ALA A 656 -9.88 -15.14 61.31
N ASP A 657 -8.94 -14.26 61.63
CA ASP A 657 -8.95 -13.47 62.87
C ASP A 657 -10.12 -12.49 62.93
N ALA A 658 -10.47 -11.89 61.78
CA ALA A 658 -11.66 -11.04 61.67
C ALA A 658 -12.93 -11.88 61.89
N LEU A 659 -13.04 -13.07 61.29
CA LEU A 659 -14.16 -13.99 61.54
C LEU A 659 -14.23 -14.45 63.01
N ALA A 660 -13.10 -14.70 63.68
CA ALA A 660 -13.07 -15.07 65.08
C ALA A 660 -13.59 -13.93 65.98
N HIS A 661 -13.21 -12.68 65.70
CA HIS A 661 -13.70 -11.49 66.40
C HIS A 661 -15.20 -11.25 66.16
N ILE A 662 -15.69 -11.55 64.95
CA ILE A 662 -17.13 -11.51 64.63
C ILE A 662 -17.89 -12.61 65.39
N GLY A 663 -17.32 -13.82 65.43
CA GLY A 663 -17.88 -14.96 66.17
C GLY A 663 -17.95 -14.74 67.68
N SER A 664 -16.98 -14.05 68.28
CA SER A 664 -17.04 -13.67 69.69
C SER A 664 -18.15 -12.65 69.98
N GLN A 665 -18.35 -11.65 69.13
CA GLN A 665 -19.43 -10.67 69.29
C GLN A 665 -20.82 -11.31 69.17
N LEU A 666 -20.99 -12.28 68.26
CA LEU A 666 -22.24 -13.03 68.12
C LEU A 666 -22.56 -13.90 69.34
N LYS A 667 -21.54 -14.35 70.09
CA LYS A 667 -21.71 -15.12 71.33
C LYS A 667 -22.25 -14.26 72.49
N GLU A 668 -22.00 -12.94 72.47
CA GLU A 668 -22.46 -12.02 73.52
C GLU A 668 -23.94 -11.62 73.37
N TRP A 669 -24.60 -11.89 72.24
CA TRP A 669 -25.99 -11.49 71.98
C TRP A 669 -27.07 -12.33 72.68
N GLY A 670 -26.71 -13.44 73.33
CA GLY A 670 -27.63 -14.27 74.12
C GLY A 670 -28.61 -15.12 73.31
N GLU A 671 -29.32 -16.04 73.99
CA GLU A 671 -30.39 -16.84 73.37
C GLU A 671 -31.76 -16.13 73.55
N PRO A 672 -32.71 -16.27 72.60
CA PRO A 672 -32.73 -17.21 71.47
C PRO A 672 -31.83 -16.78 70.30
N ARG A 673 -31.14 -17.75 69.71
CA ARG A 673 -30.23 -17.53 68.58
C ARG A 673 -31.02 -16.97 67.38
N PRO A 674 -30.61 -15.86 66.77
CA PRO A 674 -31.27 -15.38 65.55
C PRO A 674 -31.13 -16.40 64.43
N ASP A 675 -32.18 -16.54 63.61
CA ASP A 675 -32.17 -17.43 62.44
C ASP A 675 -30.99 -17.06 61.52
N MET A 676 -30.04 -17.98 61.33
CA MET A 676 -28.74 -17.74 60.66
C MET A 676 -28.88 -17.26 59.20
N ARG A 677 -30.11 -17.30 58.67
CA ARG A 677 -30.51 -16.71 57.40
C ARG A 677 -30.38 -15.18 57.35
N GLN A 678 -30.47 -14.46 58.48
CA GLN A 678 -30.38 -13.00 58.53
C GLN A 678 -29.65 -12.49 59.79
N ILE A 679 -28.40 -12.04 59.63
CA ILE A 679 -27.68 -11.28 60.66
C ILE A 679 -27.70 -9.79 60.27
N ASN A 680 -27.94 -8.91 61.24
CA ASN A 680 -27.76 -7.47 61.03
C ASN A 680 -26.27 -7.17 60.87
N GLY A 681 -25.89 -6.32 59.90
CA GLY A 681 -24.48 -5.98 59.68
C GLY A 681 -23.75 -5.58 60.97
N ILE A 682 -22.42 -5.77 60.99
CA ILE A 682 -21.64 -5.65 62.23
C ILE A 682 -21.36 -4.18 62.50
N VAL A 683 -21.75 -3.70 63.68
CA VAL A 683 -21.54 -2.31 64.08
C VAL A 683 -20.02 -2.11 64.22
N GLY A 684 -19.44 -1.28 63.36
CA GLY A 684 -18.09 -0.78 63.59
C GLY A 684 -18.09 -0.02 64.92
N VAL A 685 -17.12 -0.31 65.80
CA VAL A 685 -17.13 0.14 67.19
C VAL A 685 -16.81 1.64 67.27
N ASP A 686 -17.80 2.47 66.99
CA ASP A 686 -17.80 3.94 67.21
C ASP A 686 -19.24 4.52 67.36
N GLU A 687 -20.27 3.69 67.53
CA GLU A 687 -21.61 4.12 68.00
C GLU A 687 -22.00 3.43 69.33
N MET A 688 -21.53 4.04 70.43
CA MET A 688 -22.15 4.05 71.77
C MET A 688 -22.04 5.46 72.35
#